data_AF-A0A7M3Z2T6-F1
#
_entry.id   AF-A0A7M3Z2T6-F1
#
_cell.length_a   1.000
_cell.length_b   1.000
_cell.length_c   1.000
_cell.angle_alpha   90.00
_cell.angle_beta   90.00
_cell.angle_gamma   90.00
#
_symmetry.space_group_name_H-M   'P 1'
#
loop_
_entity.id
_entity.type
_entity.pdbx_description
1 polymer ?
#
loop_
_entity_poly.entity_id
_entity_poly.type
_entity_poly.pdbx_seq_one_letter_code
_entity_poly.pdbx_strand_id
1 'polypeptide(L)'
;MDVRRWSALFLVTIMTFAGCLGATEPAPEIVEPTPVTYTLEPTWILAPTEAQLGDEITYLVAVSQEGEGEWRADTSVLQPNFSPLIPVQWSEIESGFQLKFTPITTGEHIVSIAIENTGETELVPDLKPLILTLNIEPPAEPAPILTVPNRLVLEQPNVVWFEGTVSHLYVDSCSISYSITDGNEGTLALNEEGAWKRMMDFTEATSSHTITTVANCGRYSVSSDTATTQVIIEGAGDDEDGDRIQDVYDRCPSGIGADEGWQSTEATDGDHDGCRDIDEDDDDDNDGIPDTYDLCAESYGWVSTPSADYDYDGCHDANEDLDDDNDGVNDVDDLCPVGRKGWSSNRYSDWDVDGCSDLDEDDNDDNDDHSDADDWCAKGVTNWNSDNTSDWDNDGCQDATEDDDDDNDGVNDVNGTGDELDRCPKTPINATDVNEFGCAAIERDSDTDGVNDLLDECEGTPAGLTVNGVGCADIDGDGVFANVDTCASSPERWSVDVNGCAVVQLPVDWTDATSLNGPMQVVPQFTFPTLNGTFNFNDRWTGHDVYFFMFKYTDSNGNSNAATWGQNPGTFIRNLPLNTHLFYGSFDNSYHNDMIQQRNTVEARLSNSEEAHWNDRIHYIDVDASNLGGGIGSMISSFNNPFFMGIDRFQLSRETGSLYAWTTQSNDPYHLSFEPNQWVAEFPTKIREQDPAVHAVQIMDFQRHAGGWQSGYSSFANATFDLPNDLTSYDTLEVYHEHACFERTNRYQKSDGSYGGCHEWDYLAYMFICDRDNDSVCNTESVRWITTYGREGMWLTDISPYLFMLNDGEDRRFKYAGANKGDLTVTFLFSNWGSGTRAVNGTYAFSGGQFDGTYNNESRYLRQLNFSVPSYATSVEIVATITGHGFNKDTANCAEFCDHQHYYTMGEHQTYEWHPIVYNNEGCENEINNGVVANQFGSWPFGRAGWCAGQDVKQWTYNITDWVDHGANNTNHLVYRGYYNGGEYVPSDGIGNGGRNIRAVVWIVFYGPTT
;
A
#
# COMPACT_ATOMS: atom_id res chain seq x y z
N MET A 1 -70.16 -76.69 43.80
CA MET A 1 -70.64 -76.84 42.42
C MET A 1 -69.85 -75.96 41.44
N ASP A 2 -68.56 -76.15 41.15
CA ASP A 2 -67.52 -76.87 41.90
C ASP A 2 -66.11 -76.30 41.62
N VAL A 3 -65.26 -76.39 42.65
CA VAL A 3 -63.79 -76.25 42.67
C VAL A 3 -63.15 -75.34 41.59
N ARG A 4 -63.55 -74.05 41.53
CA ARG A 4 -62.94 -73.07 40.59
C ARG A 4 -62.77 -71.64 41.12
N ARG A 5 -62.64 -71.45 42.45
CA ARG A 5 -62.41 -70.11 43.05
C ARG A 5 -61.38 -70.00 44.19
N TRP A 6 -60.82 -71.10 44.71
CA TRP A 6 -59.92 -71.05 45.87
C TRP A 6 -58.42 -71.03 45.53
N SER A 7 -58.00 -71.56 44.37
CA SER A 7 -56.58 -71.55 43.96
C SER A 7 -56.08 -70.18 43.47
N ALA A 8 -56.99 -69.26 43.12
CA ALA A 8 -56.65 -67.93 42.61
C ALA A 8 -56.25 -66.92 43.69
N LEU A 9 -56.53 -67.23 44.97
CA LEU A 9 -56.35 -66.30 46.10
C LEU A 9 -55.05 -66.54 46.88
N PHE A 10 -54.32 -67.61 46.58
CA PHE A 10 -53.04 -67.95 47.24
C PHE A 10 -51.80 -67.51 46.44
N LEU A 11 -51.95 -67.34 45.11
CA LEU A 11 -50.85 -66.98 44.21
C LEU A 11 -50.56 -65.47 44.19
N VAL A 12 -51.58 -64.63 44.37
CA VAL A 12 -51.43 -63.17 44.47
C VAL A 12 -50.66 -62.75 45.74
N THR A 13 -50.68 -63.58 46.79
CA THR A 13 -50.00 -63.32 48.07
C THR A 13 -48.48 -63.58 48.04
N ILE A 14 -47.95 -64.15 46.95
CA ILE A 14 -46.51 -64.43 46.79
C ILE A 14 -45.79 -63.30 46.03
N MET A 15 -46.52 -62.49 45.25
CA MET A 15 -45.98 -61.38 44.44
C MET A 15 -45.75 -60.06 45.21
N THR A 16 -45.31 -60.12 46.47
CA THR A 16 -45.08 -58.90 47.28
C THR A 16 -43.73 -58.80 47.99
N PHE A 17 -42.97 -59.90 48.18
CA PHE A 17 -41.71 -59.88 48.97
C PHE A 17 -40.63 -60.87 48.50
N ALA A 18 -40.19 -60.75 47.25
CA ALA A 18 -38.85 -61.18 46.80
C ALA A 18 -38.52 -60.48 45.46
N GLY A 19 -37.31 -59.94 45.30
CA GLY A 19 -36.89 -59.22 44.10
C GLY A 19 -35.80 -59.95 43.29
N CYS A 20 -35.70 -59.55 42.01
CA CYS A 20 -34.62 -59.85 41.05
C CYS A 20 -34.54 -61.26 40.42
N LEU A 21 -34.41 -61.24 39.08
CA LEU A 21 -33.80 -62.23 38.16
C LEU A 21 -34.51 -63.59 37.94
N GLY A 22 -34.65 -63.98 36.66
CA GLY A 22 -35.13 -65.30 36.21
C GLY A 22 -35.79 -65.26 34.83
N ALA A 23 -35.02 -65.49 33.76
CA ALA A 23 -35.47 -65.37 32.37
C ALA A 23 -36.30 -66.56 31.83
N THR A 24 -37.11 -66.29 30.80
CA THR A 24 -37.39 -67.21 29.68
C THR A 24 -37.58 -66.41 28.39
N GLU A 25 -37.05 -66.93 27.28
CA GLU A 25 -36.82 -66.21 26.02
C GLU A 25 -38.03 -66.23 25.05
N PRO A 26 -38.25 -65.18 24.24
CA PRO A 26 -38.69 -65.32 22.86
C PRO A 26 -37.49 -65.67 21.95
N ALA A 27 -37.72 -66.37 20.84
CA ALA A 27 -36.66 -66.64 19.86
C ALA A 27 -36.16 -65.35 19.19
N PRO A 28 -34.85 -65.20 18.90
CA PRO A 28 -34.31 -63.97 18.32
C PRO A 28 -34.75 -63.78 16.87
N GLU A 29 -35.04 -62.53 16.52
CA GLU A 29 -35.09 -62.09 15.13
C GLU A 29 -33.67 -62.02 14.55
N ILE A 30 -33.52 -62.36 13.27
CA ILE A 30 -32.26 -62.20 12.55
C ILE A 30 -32.20 -60.74 12.10
N VAL A 31 -31.40 -59.94 12.79
CA VAL A 31 -30.99 -58.62 12.29
C VAL A 31 -29.91 -58.85 11.25
N GLU A 32 -30.19 -58.54 9.98
CA GLU A 32 -29.13 -58.46 8.97
C GLU A 32 -28.22 -57.27 9.31
N PRO A 33 -26.89 -57.39 9.16
CA PRO A 33 -25.99 -56.28 9.45
C PRO A 33 -26.28 -55.13 8.49
N THR A 34 -26.56 -53.95 9.03
CA THR A 34 -26.53 -52.71 8.26
C THR A 34 -25.12 -52.53 7.68
N PRO A 35 -24.97 -52.23 6.38
CA PRO A 35 -23.66 -51.88 5.84
C PRO A 35 -23.11 -50.67 6.60
N VAL A 36 -21.80 -50.65 6.84
CA VAL A 36 -21.13 -49.44 7.31
C VAL A 36 -20.96 -48.54 6.08
N THR A 37 -21.39 -47.29 6.22
CA THR A 37 -21.33 -46.27 5.16
C THR A 37 -20.64 -45.03 5.70
N TYR A 38 -19.98 -44.28 4.83
CA TYR A 38 -19.41 -42.97 5.13
C TYR A 38 -19.80 -41.94 4.07
N THR A 39 -19.77 -40.67 4.44
CA THR A 39 -20.02 -39.52 3.55
C THR A 39 -18.71 -38.75 3.31
N LEU A 40 -18.64 -38.07 2.17
CA LEU A 40 -17.59 -37.10 1.85
C LEU A 40 -18.24 -35.84 1.27
N GLU A 41 -17.87 -34.68 1.79
CA GLU A 41 -18.31 -33.38 1.28
C GLU A 41 -17.08 -32.56 0.85
N PRO A 42 -16.72 -32.60 -0.45
CA PRO A 42 -15.61 -31.83 -0.99
C PRO A 42 -16.04 -30.40 -1.35
N THR A 43 -15.28 -29.40 -0.89
CA THR A 43 -15.56 -27.98 -1.11
C THR A 43 -14.31 -27.26 -1.65
N TRP A 44 -14.50 -26.39 -2.63
CA TRP A 44 -13.42 -25.50 -3.09
C TRP A 44 -13.19 -24.39 -2.05
N ILE A 45 -11.96 -24.23 -1.59
CA ILE A 45 -11.50 -23.07 -0.81
C ILE A 45 -10.98 -21.99 -1.76
N LEU A 46 -10.20 -22.39 -2.78
CA LEU A 46 -9.63 -21.49 -3.79
C LEU A 46 -9.85 -22.09 -5.17
N ALA A 47 -10.53 -21.34 -6.04
CA ALA A 47 -10.93 -21.80 -7.36
C ALA A 47 -11.00 -20.66 -8.40
N PRO A 48 -9.84 -20.15 -8.88
CA PRO A 48 -9.81 -19.15 -9.95
C PRO A 48 -10.49 -19.67 -11.23
N THR A 49 -11.22 -18.79 -11.90
CA THR A 49 -11.91 -19.06 -13.18
C THR A 49 -11.28 -18.33 -14.36
N GLU A 50 -10.42 -17.34 -14.11
CA GLU A 50 -9.70 -16.54 -15.12
C GLU A 50 -8.28 -16.26 -14.60
N ALA A 51 -7.29 -16.22 -15.51
CA ALA A 51 -5.88 -15.89 -15.21
C ALA A 51 -5.11 -15.52 -16.49
N GLN A 52 -3.87 -15.04 -16.38
CA GLN A 52 -3.00 -14.74 -17.52
C GLN A 52 -2.06 -15.91 -17.89
N LEU A 53 -1.53 -15.86 -19.11
CA LEU A 53 -0.55 -16.82 -19.62
C LEU A 53 0.82 -16.68 -18.91
N GLY A 54 1.01 -17.42 -17.83
CA GLY A 54 2.29 -17.52 -17.12
C GLY A 54 2.15 -17.64 -15.60
N ASP A 55 0.95 -17.38 -15.07
CA ASP A 55 0.67 -17.38 -13.63
C ASP A 55 0.78 -18.79 -13.01
N GLU A 56 1.22 -18.90 -11.75
CA GLU A 56 1.09 -20.15 -11.00
C GLU A 56 -0.33 -20.28 -10.43
N ILE A 57 -1.17 -21.03 -11.15
CA ILE A 57 -2.55 -21.27 -10.75
C ILE A 57 -2.57 -22.25 -9.58
N THR A 58 -3.06 -21.79 -8.43
CA THR A 58 -3.29 -22.61 -7.24
C THR A 58 -4.79 -22.85 -7.04
N TYR A 59 -5.18 -24.11 -6.88
CA TYR A 59 -6.50 -24.51 -6.38
C TYR A 59 -6.37 -25.18 -5.01
N LEU A 60 -7.38 -24.97 -4.16
CA LEU A 60 -7.49 -25.59 -2.84
C LEU A 60 -8.85 -26.26 -2.68
N VAL A 61 -8.86 -27.51 -2.20
CA VAL A 61 -10.07 -28.30 -1.92
C VAL A 61 -10.00 -28.89 -0.53
N ALA A 62 -10.93 -28.52 0.34
CA ALA A 62 -11.20 -29.26 1.57
C ALA A 62 -12.10 -30.46 1.27
N VAL A 63 -11.99 -31.52 2.08
CA VAL A 63 -12.93 -32.65 2.06
C VAL A 63 -13.31 -33.00 3.48
N SER A 64 -14.56 -32.71 3.85
CA SER A 64 -15.12 -33.17 5.12
C SER A 64 -15.52 -34.65 5.01
N GLN A 65 -15.36 -35.42 6.08
CA GLN A 65 -15.68 -36.85 6.13
C GLN A 65 -16.47 -37.18 7.40
N GLU A 66 -17.66 -37.79 7.26
CA GLU A 66 -18.36 -38.42 8.38
C GLU A 66 -18.36 -39.96 8.23
N GLY A 67 -17.76 -40.64 9.21
CA GLY A 67 -17.65 -42.10 9.25
C GLY A 67 -16.30 -42.66 8.76
N GLU A 68 -16.03 -43.92 9.07
CA GLU A 68 -14.74 -44.58 8.81
C GLU A 68 -14.73 -45.25 7.42
N GLY A 69 -13.96 -44.68 6.48
CA GLY A 69 -13.77 -45.19 5.13
C GLY A 69 -12.49 -44.65 4.48
N GLU A 70 -11.95 -45.36 3.49
CA GLU A 70 -10.71 -45.02 2.79
C GLU A 70 -11.01 -44.59 1.34
N TRP A 71 -10.37 -43.52 0.88
CA TRP A 71 -10.58 -42.96 -0.45
C TRP A 71 -9.30 -42.30 -0.98
N ARG A 72 -9.32 -41.93 -2.26
CA ARG A 72 -8.23 -41.23 -2.93
C ARG A 72 -8.78 -40.21 -3.93
N ALA A 73 -8.11 -39.06 -4.04
CA ALA A 73 -8.37 -38.07 -5.06
C ALA A 73 -7.34 -38.16 -6.21
N ASP A 74 -7.83 -38.02 -7.44
CA ASP A 74 -7.06 -37.92 -8.69
C ASP A 74 -7.40 -36.61 -9.41
N THR A 75 -6.39 -35.96 -9.98
CA THR A 75 -6.52 -34.66 -10.64
C THR A 75 -6.09 -34.69 -12.09
N SER A 76 -6.80 -33.97 -12.94
CA SER A 76 -6.43 -33.75 -14.34
C SER A 76 -6.72 -32.31 -14.76
N VAL A 77 -5.77 -31.71 -15.48
CA VAL A 77 -5.91 -30.38 -16.10
C VAL A 77 -5.78 -30.58 -17.60
N LEU A 78 -6.78 -30.15 -18.37
CA LEU A 78 -6.79 -30.23 -19.83
C LEU A 78 -6.59 -28.83 -20.43
N GLN A 79 -5.71 -28.73 -21.42
CA GLN A 79 -5.52 -27.56 -22.27
C GLN A 79 -6.68 -27.40 -23.28
N PRO A 80 -6.82 -26.24 -23.96
CA PRO A 80 -7.87 -25.98 -24.96
C PRO A 80 -7.88 -26.93 -26.17
N ASN A 81 -6.78 -27.68 -26.35
CA ASN A 81 -6.62 -28.72 -27.37
C ASN A 81 -7.03 -30.13 -26.87
N PHE A 82 -7.59 -30.24 -25.66
CA PHE A 82 -7.92 -31.47 -24.92
C PHE A 82 -6.73 -32.40 -24.62
N SER A 83 -5.49 -31.89 -24.64
CA SER A 83 -4.33 -32.62 -24.12
C SER A 83 -4.09 -32.29 -22.64
N PRO A 84 -3.57 -33.24 -21.82
CA PRO A 84 -3.28 -32.97 -20.43
C PRO A 84 -2.12 -31.99 -20.29
N LEU A 85 -2.25 -31.02 -19.37
CA LEU A 85 -1.15 -30.19 -18.90
C LEU A 85 -0.25 -31.03 -17.97
N ILE A 86 1.07 -30.98 -18.17
CA ILE A 86 2.10 -31.65 -17.37
C ILE A 86 3.36 -30.78 -17.44
N PRO A 87 4.05 -30.48 -16.32
CA PRO A 87 3.79 -30.92 -14.96
C PRO A 87 2.57 -30.23 -14.33
N VAL A 88 2.00 -30.92 -13.35
CA VAL A 88 0.96 -30.43 -12.42
C VAL A 88 1.36 -30.98 -11.06
N GLN A 89 1.43 -30.14 -10.04
CA GLN A 89 1.74 -30.55 -8.67
C GLN A 89 0.43 -30.80 -7.92
N TRP A 90 0.35 -31.91 -7.19
CA TRP A 90 -0.78 -32.27 -6.35
C TRP A 90 -0.24 -32.72 -4.99
N SER A 91 -0.69 -32.07 -3.93
CA SER A 91 -0.24 -32.30 -2.56
C SER A 91 -1.40 -32.31 -1.57
N GLU A 92 -1.19 -33.01 -0.46
CA GLU A 92 -2.07 -33.05 0.70
C GLU A 92 -1.52 -32.06 1.75
N ILE A 93 -2.39 -31.27 2.36
CA ILE A 93 -2.07 -30.20 3.30
C ILE A 93 -3.03 -30.26 4.50
N GLU A 94 -2.71 -29.56 5.60
CA GLU A 94 -3.48 -29.66 6.86
C GLU A 94 -4.97 -29.23 6.72
N SER A 95 -5.31 -28.44 5.70
CA SER A 95 -6.68 -28.00 5.38
C SER A 95 -7.34 -28.77 4.21
N GLY A 96 -6.70 -29.78 3.63
CA GLY A 96 -7.22 -30.55 2.49
C GLY A 96 -6.16 -30.85 1.42
N PHE A 97 -6.43 -30.47 0.17
CA PHE A 97 -5.56 -30.74 -0.96
C PHE A 97 -5.27 -29.48 -1.79
N GLN A 98 -4.06 -29.39 -2.32
CA GLN A 98 -3.58 -28.30 -3.17
C GLN A 98 -3.15 -28.80 -4.54
N LEU A 99 -3.63 -28.13 -5.59
CA LEU A 99 -3.25 -28.34 -6.99
C LEU A 99 -2.55 -27.09 -7.51
N LYS A 100 -1.32 -27.22 -8.03
CA LYS A 100 -0.56 -26.12 -8.65
C LYS A 100 -0.15 -26.44 -10.09
N PHE A 101 -0.31 -25.48 -11.00
CA PHE A 101 0.19 -25.56 -12.37
C PHE A 101 0.37 -24.19 -13.03
N THR A 102 1.23 -24.13 -14.05
CA THR A 102 1.43 -22.94 -14.89
C THR A 102 0.87 -23.20 -16.29
N PRO A 103 -0.01 -22.35 -16.85
CA PRO A 103 -0.59 -22.55 -18.17
C PRO A 103 0.39 -22.16 -19.28
N ILE A 104 0.49 -22.98 -20.32
CA ILE A 104 1.43 -22.80 -21.45
C ILE A 104 0.73 -22.45 -22.78
N THR A 105 -0.58 -22.27 -22.75
CA THR A 105 -1.44 -21.89 -23.90
C THR A 105 -2.54 -20.95 -23.43
N THR A 106 -3.05 -20.09 -24.31
CA THR A 106 -4.22 -19.24 -24.03
C THR A 106 -5.54 -19.94 -24.37
N GLY A 107 -6.63 -19.54 -23.70
CA GLY A 107 -7.99 -20.06 -23.87
C GLY A 107 -8.44 -21.01 -22.76
N GLU A 108 -9.56 -21.71 -23.01
CA GLU A 108 -10.28 -22.53 -22.04
C GLU A 108 -9.51 -23.79 -21.59
N HIS A 109 -9.14 -23.84 -20.31
CA HIS A 109 -8.61 -25.03 -19.64
C HIS A 109 -9.71 -25.67 -18.77
N ILE A 110 -9.70 -26.99 -18.66
CA ILE A 110 -10.66 -27.75 -17.85
C ILE A 110 -9.90 -28.44 -16.71
N VAL A 111 -10.18 -28.02 -15.48
CA VAL A 111 -9.68 -28.65 -14.25
C VAL A 111 -10.72 -29.65 -13.78
N SER A 112 -10.30 -30.88 -13.49
CA SER A 112 -11.19 -31.93 -12.98
C SER A 112 -10.51 -32.73 -11.87
N ILE A 113 -11.25 -32.91 -10.76
CA ILE A 113 -10.82 -33.67 -9.58
C ILE A 113 -11.85 -34.78 -9.34
N ALA A 114 -11.42 -36.03 -9.43
CA ALA A 114 -12.21 -37.22 -9.16
C ALA A 114 -11.86 -37.78 -7.79
N ILE A 115 -12.86 -38.21 -7.02
CA ILE A 115 -12.68 -38.90 -5.74
C ILE A 115 -13.17 -40.34 -5.92
N GLU A 116 -12.28 -41.31 -5.71
CA GLU A 116 -12.57 -42.74 -5.77
C GLU A 116 -12.49 -43.36 -4.37
N ASN A 117 -13.50 -44.17 -4.01
CA ASN A 117 -13.48 -44.99 -2.80
C ASN A 117 -12.52 -46.17 -3.00
N THR A 118 -11.59 -46.36 -2.07
CA THR A 118 -10.56 -47.41 -2.12
C THR A 118 -10.72 -48.48 -1.04
N GLY A 119 -11.62 -48.27 -0.07
CA GLY A 119 -11.84 -49.16 1.08
C GLY A 119 -12.94 -50.20 0.89
N GLU A 120 -13.24 -50.95 1.97
CA GLU A 120 -14.37 -51.89 2.02
C GLU A 120 -15.69 -51.26 2.53
N THR A 121 -15.65 -50.03 3.08
CA THR A 121 -16.83 -49.24 3.48
C THR A 121 -17.52 -48.64 2.26
N GLU A 122 -18.86 -48.61 2.22
CA GLU A 122 -19.61 -48.05 1.08
C GLU A 122 -19.73 -46.50 1.20
N LEU A 123 -19.25 -45.77 0.18
CA LEU A 123 -19.38 -44.30 0.09
C LEU A 123 -20.80 -43.97 -0.39
N VAL A 124 -21.56 -43.19 0.38
CA VAL A 124 -22.94 -42.85 0.05
C VAL A 124 -23.21 -41.37 0.34
N PRO A 125 -23.63 -40.54 -0.64
CA PRO A 125 -23.88 -40.87 -2.05
C PRO A 125 -22.60 -40.99 -2.90
N ASP A 126 -22.72 -41.61 -4.08
CA ASP A 126 -21.69 -41.53 -5.13
C ASP A 126 -21.35 -40.06 -5.46
N LEU A 127 -20.10 -39.67 -5.25
CA LEU A 127 -19.60 -38.37 -5.68
C LEU A 127 -19.44 -38.31 -7.20
N LYS A 128 -19.67 -37.12 -7.76
CA LYS A 128 -19.26 -36.78 -9.13
C LYS A 128 -17.89 -36.11 -9.08
N PRO A 129 -17.07 -36.22 -10.14
CA PRO A 129 -15.88 -35.39 -10.24
C PRO A 129 -16.27 -33.91 -10.18
N LEU A 130 -15.51 -33.13 -9.41
CA LEU A 130 -15.53 -31.68 -9.48
C LEU A 130 -14.94 -31.30 -10.84
N ILE A 131 -15.60 -30.38 -11.56
CA ILE A 131 -15.12 -29.87 -12.85
C ILE A 131 -15.27 -28.35 -12.82
N LEU A 132 -14.19 -27.65 -13.17
CA LEU A 132 -14.16 -26.20 -13.34
C LEU A 132 -13.52 -25.84 -14.69
N THR A 133 -13.97 -24.73 -15.26
CA THR A 133 -13.36 -24.09 -16.43
C THR A 133 -12.51 -22.91 -15.97
N LEU A 134 -11.32 -22.78 -16.54
CA LEU A 134 -10.37 -21.68 -16.34
C LEU A 134 -10.06 -21.03 -17.71
N ASN A 135 -10.37 -19.74 -17.89
CA ASN A 135 -9.98 -19.01 -19.09
C ASN A 135 -8.57 -18.41 -18.92
N ILE A 136 -7.66 -18.67 -19.87
CA ILE A 136 -6.31 -18.09 -19.86
C ILE A 136 -6.19 -17.00 -20.92
N GLU A 137 -6.07 -15.76 -20.46
CA GLU A 137 -5.91 -14.56 -21.28
C GLU A 137 -4.47 -14.45 -21.84
N PRO A 138 -4.26 -13.83 -23.03
CA PRO A 138 -2.92 -13.47 -23.49
C PRO A 138 -2.30 -12.38 -22.58
N PRO A 139 -0.97 -12.38 -22.38
CA PRO A 139 -0.32 -11.41 -21.52
C PRO A 139 -0.29 -10.02 -22.19
N ALA A 140 -0.37 -8.96 -21.40
CA ALA A 140 -0.30 -7.60 -21.91
C ALA A 140 1.10 -7.27 -22.46
N GLU A 141 1.20 -6.86 -23.72
CA GLU A 141 2.46 -6.43 -24.34
C GLU A 141 2.63 -4.90 -24.23
N PRO A 142 3.60 -4.39 -23.45
CA PRO A 142 3.91 -2.96 -23.39
C PRO A 142 4.64 -2.50 -24.65
N ALA A 143 4.61 -1.18 -24.92
CA ALA A 143 5.33 -0.60 -26.04
C ALA A 143 6.86 -0.81 -25.94
N PRO A 144 7.58 -0.99 -27.06
CA PRO A 144 9.03 -1.09 -27.05
C PRO A 144 9.69 0.23 -26.65
N ILE A 145 10.86 0.14 -26.00
CA ILE A 145 11.66 1.29 -25.57
C ILE A 145 12.93 1.35 -26.41
N LEU A 146 13.10 2.41 -27.21
CA LEU A 146 14.20 2.59 -28.16
C LEU A 146 15.31 3.49 -27.60
N THR A 147 16.48 2.91 -27.29
CA THR A 147 17.64 3.64 -26.75
C THR A 147 18.69 3.90 -27.82
N VAL A 148 18.97 5.18 -28.11
CA VAL A 148 20.00 5.62 -29.07
C VAL A 148 20.81 6.80 -28.50
N PRO A 149 22.10 6.98 -28.87
CA PRO A 149 22.87 8.14 -28.47
C PRO A 149 22.26 9.44 -29.02
N ASN A 150 22.17 10.49 -28.20
CA ASN A 150 21.61 11.78 -28.64
C ASN A 150 22.59 12.60 -29.52
N ARG A 151 23.89 12.43 -29.33
CA ARG A 151 24.96 13.08 -30.11
C ARG A 151 26.16 12.16 -30.30
N LEU A 152 26.88 12.38 -31.39
CA LEU A 152 28.19 11.83 -31.69
C LEU A 152 29.16 13.00 -31.95
N VAL A 153 30.43 12.85 -31.57
CA VAL A 153 31.49 13.83 -31.83
C VAL A 153 32.70 13.08 -32.35
N LEU A 154 33.34 13.62 -33.37
CA LEU A 154 34.48 13.08 -34.11
C LEU A 154 35.65 14.05 -33.99
N GLU A 155 36.78 13.71 -34.61
CA GLU A 155 37.95 14.58 -34.68
C GLU A 155 38.26 15.11 -36.10
N GLN A 156 37.76 14.39 -37.11
CA GLN A 156 37.75 14.77 -38.54
C GLN A 156 36.59 14.02 -39.23
N PRO A 157 36.13 14.43 -40.44
CA PRO A 157 35.09 13.70 -41.17
C PRO A 157 35.49 12.25 -41.41
N ASN A 158 34.70 11.29 -40.91
CA ASN A 158 35.08 9.88 -40.88
C ASN A 158 33.84 8.95 -40.87
N VAL A 159 34.06 7.66 -41.06
CA VAL A 159 33.04 6.60 -40.84
C VAL A 159 32.89 6.37 -39.33
N VAL A 160 31.65 6.18 -38.86
CA VAL A 160 31.32 6.03 -37.44
C VAL A 160 30.53 4.76 -37.20
N TRP A 161 30.60 4.21 -35.99
CA TRP A 161 29.65 3.19 -35.53
C TRP A 161 28.42 3.87 -34.94
N PHE A 162 27.25 3.58 -35.50
CA PHE A 162 25.95 3.88 -34.91
C PHE A 162 25.39 2.61 -34.27
N GLU A 163 25.08 2.71 -32.98
CA GLU A 163 24.65 1.60 -32.14
C GLU A 163 23.59 2.07 -31.13
N GLY A 164 22.83 1.12 -30.63
CA GLY A 164 21.69 1.34 -29.74
C GLY A 164 20.99 0.01 -29.44
N THR A 165 19.93 0.08 -28.64
CA THR A 165 19.17 -1.08 -28.19
C THR A 165 17.66 -0.83 -28.28
N VAL A 166 16.89 -1.90 -28.42
CA VAL A 166 15.44 -1.89 -28.17
C VAL A 166 15.14 -2.86 -27.03
N SER A 167 14.41 -2.38 -26.02
CA SER A 167 13.87 -3.22 -24.95
C SER A 167 12.39 -3.50 -25.21
N HIS A 168 12.02 -4.78 -25.19
CA HIS A 168 10.66 -5.28 -25.38
C HIS A 168 10.60 -6.72 -24.87
N LEU A 169 9.48 -7.15 -24.27
CA LEU A 169 9.31 -8.52 -23.74
C LEU A 169 9.58 -9.63 -24.77
N TYR A 170 9.35 -9.33 -26.05
CA TYR A 170 9.65 -10.22 -27.17
C TYR A 170 10.50 -9.50 -28.22
N VAL A 171 11.81 -9.39 -27.96
CA VAL A 171 12.79 -8.74 -28.86
C VAL A 171 12.80 -9.37 -30.26
N ASP A 172 12.54 -10.68 -30.38
CA ASP A 172 12.49 -11.41 -31.65
C ASP A 172 11.34 -10.98 -32.58
N SER A 173 10.31 -10.32 -32.04
CA SER A 173 9.22 -9.70 -32.81
C SER A 173 9.56 -8.31 -33.34
N CYS A 174 10.66 -7.70 -32.88
CA CYS A 174 11.00 -6.33 -33.21
C CYS A 174 11.56 -6.16 -34.63
N SER A 175 11.18 -5.06 -35.26
CA SER A 175 11.71 -4.60 -36.55
C SER A 175 12.07 -3.11 -36.47
N ILE A 176 13.32 -2.78 -36.77
CA ILE A 176 13.85 -1.42 -36.68
C ILE A 176 14.23 -0.89 -38.07
N SER A 177 13.80 0.34 -38.35
CA SER A 177 14.23 1.13 -39.51
C SER A 177 14.87 2.44 -39.09
N TYR A 178 15.66 3.03 -40.00
CA TYR A 178 16.26 4.35 -39.82
C TYR A 178 16.20 5.17 -41.11
N SER A 179 16.27 6.49 -40.95
CA SER A 179 16.38 7.47 -42.02
C SER A 179 17.33 8.60 -41.59
N ILE A 180 18.05 9.19 -42.54
CA ILE A 180 19.04 10.24 -42.31
C ILE A 180 18.67 11.47 -43.17
N THR A 181 18.97 12.67 -42.69
CA THR A 181 18.64 13.96 -43.36
C THR A 181 19.28 14.17 -44.74
N ASP A 182 20.20 13.30 -45.17
CA ASP A 182 20.78 13.28 -46.51
C ASP A 182 19.93 12.52 -47.55
N GLY A 183 18.92 11.75 -47.09
CA GLY A 183 18.08 10.89 -47.91
C GLY A 183 18.44 9.39 -47.87
N ASN A 184 19.39 8.97 -47.05
CA ASN A 184 19.66 7.55 -46.79
C ASN A 184 18.61 6.94 -45.84
N GLU A 185 18.09 5.76 -46.19
CA GLU A 185 17.14 4.98 -45.39
C GLU A 185 17.53 3.49 -45.36
N GLY A 186 17.11 2.76 -44.32
CA GLY A 186 17.41 1.33 -44.21
C GLY A 186 16.78 0.66 -43.00
N THR A 187 17.08 -0.64 -42.83
CA THR A 187 16.71 -1.44 -41.66
C THR A 187 17.95 -1.86 -40.86
N LEU A 188 17.75 -2.05 -39.56
CA LEU A 188 18.78 -2.49 -38.62
C LEU A 188 18.48 -3.93 -38.19
N ALA A 189 19.53 -4.75 -38.11
CA ALA A 189 19.44 -6.12 -37.65
C ALA A 189 19.81 -6.17 -36.16
N LEU A 190 18.94 -6.80 -35.36
CA LEU A 190 19.13 -7.01 -33.93
C LEU A 190 19.98 -8.26 -33.68
N ASN A 191 20.71 -8.25 -32.57
CA ASN A 191 21.27 -9.46 -31.96
C ASN A 191 20.29 -10.04 -30.90
N GLU A 192 20.73 -11.06 -30.16
CA GLU A 192 19.90 -11.77 -29.18
C GLU A 192 19.59 -10.90 -27.93
N GLU A 193 20.37 -9.84 -27.65
CA GLU A 193 20.10 -8.86 -26.58
C GLU A 193 19.29 -7.63 -27.05
N GLY A 194 18.82 -7.59 -28.32
CA GLY A 194 18.09 -6.43 -28.86
C GLY A 194 18.97 -5.21 -29.19
N ALA A 195 20.29 -5.40 -29.23
CA ALA A 195 21.25 -4.40 -29.68
C ALA A 195 21.46 -4.46 -31.20
N TRP A 196 21.86 -3.33 -31.80
CA TRP A 196 22.43 -3.29 -33.15
C TRP A 196 23.72 -2.48 -33.19
N LYS A 197 24.56 -2.76 -34.20
CA LYS A 197 25.77 -1.98 -34.50
C LYS A 197 25.98 -1.87 -36.00
N ARG A 198 26.06 -0.64 -36.52
CA ARG A 198 26.04 -0.33 -37.96
C ARG A 198 27.05 0.77 -38.29
N MET A 199 27.91 0.57 -39.29
CA MET A 199 28.72 1.68 -39.79
C MET A 199 27.85 2.66 -40.60
N MET A 200 27.97 3.94 -40.26
CA MET A 200 27.40 5.07 -41.00
C MET A 200 28.56 5.92 -41.55
N ASP A 201 28.50 6.30 -42.82
CA ASP A 201 29.57 7.03 -43.50
C ASP A 201 29.28 8.54 -43.50
N PHE A 202 30.15 9.31 -42.84
CA PHE A 202 30.10 10.77 -42.81
C PHE A 202 31.37 11.41 -43.39
N THR A 203 32.14 10.68 -44.22
CA THR A 203 33.40 11.19 -44.82
C THR A 203 33.19 12.40 -45.75
N GLU A 204 32.07 12.45 -46.46
CA GLU A 204 31.68 13.58 -47.33
C GLU A 204 30.82 14.64 -46.59
N ALA A 205 30.62 14.51 -45.27
CA ALA A 205 29.74 15.40 -44.51
C ALA A 205 30.38 16.79 -44.29
N THR A 206 29.68 17.84 -44.75
CA THR A 206 30.10 19.25 -44.63
C THR A 206 29.25 20.07 -43.65
N SER A 207 28.33 19.42 -42.94
CA SER A 207 27.49 19.97 -41.87
C SER A 207 27.10 18.87 -40.89
N SER A 208 26.51 19.23 -39.75
CA SER A 208 25.80 18.26 -38.91
C SER A 208 24.65 17.61 -39.68
N HIS A 209 24.37 16.35 -39.34
CA HIS A 209 23.30 15.52 -39.90
C HIS A 209 22.46 14.95 -38.75
N THR A 210 21.20 14.61 -39.02
CA THR A 210 20.32 13.95 -38.04
C THR A 210 19.92 12.56 -38.53
N ILE A 211 20.01 11.57 -37.63
CA ILE A 211 19.47 10.22 -37.81
C ILE A 211 18.13 10.15 -37.07
N THR A 212 17.11 9.54 -37.68
CA THR A 212 15.83 9.19 -37.07
C THR A 212 15.65 7.68 -37.13
N THR A 213 15.38 7.04 -35.99
CA THR A 213 15.25 5.58 -35.86
C THR A 213 13.85 5.23 -35.35
N VAL A 214 13.22 4.19 -35.89
CA VAL A 214 11.86 3.74 -35.56
C VAL A 214 11.87 2.24 -35.26
N ALA A 215 11.28 1.81 -34.14
CA ALA A 215 11.10 0.41 -33.79
C ALA A 215 9.61 0.04 -33.80
N ASN A 216 9.28 -1.18 -34.24
CA ASN A 216 7.93 -1.77 -34.19
C ASN A 216 8.04 -3.20 -33.66
N CYS A 217 7.33 -3.55 -32.59
CA CYS A 217 7.43 -4.84 -31.89
C CYS A 217 6.05 -5.36 -31.46
N GLY A 218 5.95 -6.65 -31.14
CA GLY A 218 4.73 -7.31 -30.63
C GLY A 218 4.51 -8.70 -31.22
N ARG A 219 4.22 -9.72 -30.39
CA ARG A 219 3.78 -11.05 -30.83
C ARG A 219 2.25 -11.20 -30.79
N TYR A 220 1.59 -10.52 -29.85
CA TYR A 220 0.14 -10.53 -29.67
C TYR A 220 -0.50 -9.20 -30.12
N SER A 221 0.16 -8.05 -29.91
CA SER A 221 -0.29 -6.71 -30.30
C SER A 221 0.88 -5.81 -30.72
N VAL A 222 0.87 -5.33 -31.97
CA VAL A 222 1.99 -4.54 -32.52
C VAL A 222 1.94 -3.07 -32.10
N SER A 223 3.03 -2.59 -31.51
CA SER A 223 3.27 -1.23 -31.01
C SER A 223 4.60 -0.66 -31.53
N SER A 224 4.87 0.64 -31.35
CA SER A 224 6.05 1.30 -31.94
C SER A 224 6.57 2.54 -31.17
N ASP A 225 7.86 2.84 -31.36
CA ASP A 225 8.61 3.94 -30.73
C ASP A 225 9.61 4.60 -31.73
N THR A 226 10.10 5.82 -31.46
CA THR A 226 10.91 6.63 -32.40
C THR A 226 11.87 7.63 -31.71
N ALA A 227 13.15 7.61 -32.09
CA ALA A 227 14.22 8.43 -31.48
C ALA A 227 15.19 9.09 -32.51
N THR A 228 16.04 10.04 -32.08
CA THR A 228 16.93 10.83 -32.99
C THR A 228 18.34 11.16 -32.46
N THR A 229 19.32 11.39 -33.36
CA THR A 229 20.79 11.53 -33.07
C THR A 229 21.48 12.60 -33.95
N GLN A 230 22.53 13.31 -33.46
CA GLN A 230 23.31 14.38 -34.17
C GLN A 230 24.86 14.16 -34.20
N VAL A 231 25.69 14.94 -34.97
CA VAL A 231 27.16 14.70 -35.21
C VAL A 231 28.09 15.98 -35.28
N ILE A 232 29.34 16.00 -34.72
CA ILE A 232 30.33 17.15 -34.57
C ILE A 232 31.86 16.72 -34.73
N ILE A 233 32.92 17.61 -34.75
CA ILE A 233 34.35 17.35 -35.22
C ILE A 233 35.56 18.25 -34.63
N GLU A 234 36.76 17.78 -34.11
CA GLU A 234 38.22 18.36 -34.08
C GLU A 234 39.38 17.44 -33.42
N GLY A 235 40.74 17.47 -33.74
CA GLY A 235 41.88 16.62 -33.12
C GLY A 235 43.45 16.82 -33.45
N ALA A 236 44.47 16.07 -32.88
CA ALA A 236 46.01 16.26 -33.01
C ALA A 236 47.08 15.13 -32.52
N GLY A 237 48.45 15.20 -32.78
CA GLY A 237 49.61 14.38 -32.15
C GLY A 237 51.06 14.25 -32.85
N ASP A 238 52.24 13.96 -32.18
CA ASP A 238 53.71 13.82 -32.69
C ASP A 238 54.83 13.12 -31.72
N ASP A 239 56.16 12.92 -32.10
CA ASP A 239 57.44 12.35 -31.43
C ASP A 239 58.76 13.05 -31.97
N GLU A 240 60.01 12.82 -31.49
CA GLU A 240 61.21 13.64 -31.84
C GLU A 240 62.43 12.94 -32.53
N ASP A 241 63.11 11.92 -31.95
CA ASP A 241 64.49 11.48 -32.35
C ASP A 241 64.63 10.00 -32.87
N GLY A 242 65.79 9.29 -32.77
CA GLY A 242 65.92 7.97 -33.42
C GLY A 242 67.24 7.19 -33.53
N ASP A 243 67.90 6.78 -32.43
CA ASP A 243 68.89 5.67 -32.48
C ASP A 243 68.23 4.30 -32.81
N ARG A 244 66.93 4.18 -32.45
CA ARG A 244 65.95 3.09 -32.62
C ARG A 244 65.73 2.16 -31.43
N ILE A 245 66.28 2.49 -30.27
CA ILE A 245 65.70 2.13 -28.98
C ILE A 245 64.76 3.29 -28.58
N GLN A 246 63.79 3.04 -27.69
CA GLN A 246 62.98 4.11 -27.08
C GLN A 246 63.60 4.46 -25.73
N ASP A 247 63.55 5.74 -25.32
CA ASP A 247 64.20 6.34 -24.13
C ASP A 247 64.19 5.48 -22.85
N VAL A 248 63.17 4.63 -22.70
CA VAL A 248 62.92 3.78 -21.52
C VAL A 248 63.72 2.47 -21.48
N TYR A 249 64.56 2.17 -22.49
CA TYR A 249 65.27 0.89 -22.64
C TYR A 249 66.78 0.99 -22.93
N ASP A 250 67.43 2.10 -22.58
CA ASP A 250 68.89 2.31 -22.76
C ASP A 250 69.56 2.66 -21.42
N ARG A 251 70.79 2.17 -21.18
CA ARG A 251 71.64 2.55 -20.03
C ARG A 251 72.42 3.86 -20.28
N CYS A 252 72.57 4.28 -21.54
CA CYS A 252 73.15 5.56 -21.92
C CYS A 252 72.25 6.36 -22.90
N PRO A 253 71.02 6.82 -22.53
CA PRO A 253 70.01 7.46 -23.42
C PRO A 253 70.39 8.82 -24.05
N SER A 254 71.66 9.15 -24.16
CA SER A 254 72.23 10.30 -24.86
C SER A 254 73.66 10.00 -25.36
N GLY A 255 73.98 8.72 -25.57
CA GLY A 255 75.31 8.19 -25.86
C GLY A 255 75.75 8.32 -27.33
N ILE A 256 76.78 7.56 -27.70
CA ILE A 256 77.43 7.62 -29.02
C ILE A 256 76.62 6.81 -30.05
N GLY A 257 75.46 7.36 -30.41
CA GLY A 257 74.48 6.74 -31.31
C GLY A 257 74.82 6.77 -32.81
N ALA A 258 73.80 6.53 -33.63
CA ALA A 258 73.93 6.25 -35.06
C ALA A 258 74.61 7.35 -35.91
N ASP A 259 74.58 8.60 -35.47
CA ASP A 259 75.20 9.74 -36.18
C ASP A 259 76.72 9.86 -35.93
N GLU A 260 77.27 9.23 -34.88
CA GLU A 260 78.73 9.14 -34.65
C GLU A 260 79.34 7.80 -35.09
N GLY A 261 78.51 6.77 -35.33
CA GLY A 261 78.87 5.60 -36.14
C GLY A 261 79.44 4.39 -35.39
N TRP A 262 79.15 4.26 -34.10
CA TRP A 262 79.43 3.06 -33.29
C TRP A 262 78.21 2.11 -33.27
N GLN A 263 78.46 0.82 -32.98
CA GLN A 263 77.47 -0.25 -32.75
C GLN A 263 78.12 -1.32 -31.84
N SER A 264 77.43 -1.80 -30.80
CA SER A 264 77.93 -2.85 -29.89
C SER A 264 78.18 -4.20 -30.61
N THR A 265 79.24 -4.92 -30.19
CA THR A 265 79.61 -6.27 -30.66
C THR A 265 80.47 -7.03 -29.64
N GLU A 266 80.28 -8.36 -29.57
CA GLU A 266 80.99 -9.45 -28.84
C GLU A 266 82.55 -9.45 -28.87
N ALA A 267 83.20 -8.43 -29.44
CA ALA A 267 84.66 -8.30 -29.53
C ALA A 267 85.20 -7.00 -28.91
N THR A 268 84.34 -6.18 -28.30
CA THR A 268 84.64 -4.89 -27.66
C THR A 268 83.68 -4.56 -26.50
N ASP A 269 82.93 -5.56 -26.05
CA ASP A 269 81.78 -5.50 -25.14
C ASP A 269 81.64 -6.94 -24.62
N GLY A 270 82.38 -7.24 -23.55
CA GLY A 270 82.70 -8.61 -23.14
C GLY A 270 81.53 -9.37 -22.52
N ASP A 271 80.72 -8.68 -21.74
CA ASP A 271 79.56 -9.17 -20.98
C ASP A 271 78.20 -8.70 -21.57
N HIS A 272 78.22 -7.76 -22.52
CA HIS A 272 77.09 -7.29 -23.33
C HIS A 272 76.10 -6.34 -22.62
N ASP A 273 76.62 -5.42 -21.81
CA ASP A 273 75.83 -4.40 -21.08
C ASP A 273 75.51 -3.14 -21.93
N GLY A 274 76.35 -2.83 -22.92
CA GLY A 274 76.25 -1.61 -23.75
C GLY A 274 77.43 -0.63 -23.63
N CYS A 275 78.37 -0.86 -22.70
CA CYS A 275 79.62 -0.12 -22.57
C CYS A 275 80.79 -0.78 -23.36
N ARG A 276 82.05 -0.55 -22.96
CA ARG A 276 83.24 -0.93 -23.76
C ARG A 276 84.53 -1.15 -22.94
N ASP A 277 84.82 -2.40 -22.62
CA ASP A 277 85.84 -2.88 -21.67
C ASP A 277 87.17 -2.09 -21.63
N ILE A 278 87.83 -1.87 -22.77
CA ILE A 278 89.24 -1.42 -22.81
C ILE A 278 89.53 0.01 -22.28
N ASP A 279 88.53 0.89 -22.21
CA ASP A 279 88.71 2.28 -21.75
C ASP A 279 87.74 2.69 -20.60
N GLU A 280 86.80 1.83 -20.21
CA GLU A 280 85.63 2.19 -19.37
C GLU A 280 85.32 1.17 -18.23
N ASP A 281 86.19 0.19 -17.96
CA ASP A 281 86.07 -0.83 -16.91
C ASP A 281 87.36 -0.96 -16.06
N ASP A 282 87.27 -1.50 -14.84
CA ASP A 282 88.32 -1.47 -13.78
C ASP A 282 88.41 -2.77 -12.92
N ASP A 283 87.69 -3.87 -13.23
CA ASP A 283 87.72 -5.18 -12.53
C ASP A 283 88.01 -6.36 -13.51
N ASP A 284 89.17 -7.02 -13.34
CA ASP A 284 89.82 -7.82 -14.41
C ASP A 284 89.36 -9.31 -14.46
N ASP A 285 88.85 -9.88 -13.36
CA ASP A 285 88.16 -11.20 -13.36
C ASP A 285 86.75 -11.20 -12.74
N ASN A 286 86.26 -10.02 -12.29
CA ASN A 286 84.91 -9.79 -11.79
C ASN A 286 84.58 -10.64 -10.54
N ASP A 287 85.62 -10.86 -9.72
CA ASP A 287 85.57 -11.47 -8.39
C ASP A 287 84.76 -10.62 -7.39
N GLY A 288 84.90 -9.30 -7.47
CA GLY A 288 84.25 -8.31 -6.61
C GLY A 288 85.20 -7.54 -5.68
N ILE A 289 86.42 -8.03 -5.43
CA ILE A 289 87.45 -7.31 -4.65
C ILE A 289 88.59 -6.82 -5.58
N PRO A 290 88.69 -5.51 -5.87
CA PRO A 290 89.70 -5.01 -6.80
C PRO A 290 91.15 -5.28 -6.34
N ASP A 291 91.98 -5.79 -7.27
CA ASP A 291 93.45 -6.04 -7.36
C ASP A 291 94.42 -5.54 -6.25
N THR A 292 94.05 -4.50 -5.52
CA THR A 292 94.88 -3.81 -4.51
C THR A 292 94.43 -3.99 -3.07
N TYR A 293 93.28 -4.65 -2.83
CA TYR A 293 92.73 -4.89 -1.49
C TYR A 293 92.58 -6.37 -1.11
N ASP A 294 92.50 -7.28 -2.09
CA ASP A 294 92.44 -8.73 -1.86
C ASP A 294 93.77 -9.31 -1.31
N LEU A 295 93.66 -10.31 -0.42
CA LEU A 295 94.77 -11.11 0.08
C LEU A 295 95.14 -12.31 -0.84
N CYS A 296 94.31 -12.64 -1.84
CA CYS A 296 94.31 -13.91 -2.59
C CYS A 296 94.36 -13.82 -4.14
N ALA A 297 94.69 -12.66 -4.71
CA ALA A 297 94.38 -12.19 -6.09
C ALA A 297 94.96 -12.93 -7.33
N GLU A 298 94.85 -14.26 -7.42
CA GLU A 298 94.94 -15.04 -8.68
C GLU A 298 93.96 -16.26 -8.65
N SER A 299 92.80 -16.15 -7.99
CA SER A 299 92.00 -17.31 -7.52
C SER A 299 90.75 -17.69 -8.36
N TYR A 300 90.80 -17.51 -9.67
CA TYR A 300 89.72 -17.77 -10.64
C TYR A 300 88.76 -18.95 -10.33
N GLY A 301 87.46 -18.66 -10.29
CA GLY A 301 86.38 -19.66 -10.29
C GLY A 301 85.63 -19.83 -8.97
N TRP A 302 85.98 -19.05 -7.96
CA TRP A 302 85.01 -18.50 -7.01
C TRP A 302 85.01 -16.96 -7.17
N VAL A 303 84.35 -16.28 -6.25
CA VAL A 303 84.11 -14.82 -6.15
C VAL A 303 84.12 -14.53 -4.64
N SER A 304 84.75 -13.46 -4.15
CA SER A 304 84.76 -13.10 -2.72
C SER A 304 83.38 -12.57 -2.27
N THR A 305 82.42 -13.49 -2.22
CA THR A 305 81.02 -13.28 -1.84
C THR A 305 80.84 -13.41 -0.34
N PRO A 306 79.85 -12.72 0.26
CA PRO A 306 79.48 -12.86 1.67
C PRO A 306 78.91 -14.24 2.06
N SER A 307 78.93 -15.23 1.17
CA SER A 307 78.54 -16.63 1.47
C SER A 307 79.71 -17.61 1.29
N ALA A 308 80.92 -17.07 1.29
CA ALA A 308 82.18 -17.79 1.17
C ALA A 308 83.34 -17.08 1.89
N ASP A 309 83.25 -15.75 2.05
CA ASP A 309 84.16 -14.82 2.74
C ASP A 309 83.25 -13.83 3.51
N TYR A 310 82.78 -14.18 4.72
CA TYR A 310 81.70 -13.45 5.38
C TYR A 310 82.14 -12.06 5.86
N ASP A 311 83.32 -11.93 6.49
CA ASP A 311 83.83 -10.65 6.99
C ASP A 311 84.54 -9.78 5.91
N TYR A 312 84.77 -10.34 4.72
CA TYR A 312 85.42 -9.74 3.55
C TYR A 312 86.91 -9.40 3.75
N ASP A 313 87.67 -10.33 4.33
CA ASP A 313 89.14 -10.31 4.44
C ASP A 313 89.83 -10.83 3.15
N GLY A 314 89.12 -11.60 2.30
CA GLY A 314 89.67 -12.28 1.12
C GLY A 314 90.04 -13.75 1.39
N CYS A 315 89.56 -14.32 2.50
CA CYS A 315 89.75 -15.73 2.89
C CYS A 315 88.43 -16.52 2.84
N HIS A 316 88.47 -17.84 3.02
CA HIS A 316 87.31 -18.71 2.78
C HIS A 316 86.78 -19.41 4.04
N ASP A 317 85.63 -18.96 4.55
CA ASP A 317 85.01 -19.30 5.84
C ASP A 317 85.12 -20.80 6.16
N ALA A 318 84.56 -21.62 5.26
CA ALA A 318 84.22 -23.03 5.49
C ALA A 318 85.41 -24.00 5.73
N ASN A 319 86.64 -23.47 5.80
CA ASN A 319 87.82 -24.22 6.16
C ASN A 319 88.92 -23.43 6.89
N GLU A 320 88.88 -22.10 6.96
CA GLU A 320 90.00 -21.28 7.46
C GLU A 320 89.66 -20.22 8.54
N ASP A 321 88.38 -19.98 8.89
CA ASP A 321 87.95 -19.18 10.08
C ASP A 321 87.06 -19.94 11.10
N LEU A 322 86.66 -19.27 12.20
CA LEU A 322 85.98 -19.79 13.42
C LEU A 322 85.19 -18.74 14.26
N ASP A 323 84.90 -17.55 13.73
CA ASP A 323 84.28 -16.40 14.44
C ASP A 323 83.73 -15.43 13.37
N ASP A 324 82.83 -15.98 12.53
CA ASP A 324 82.66 -15.56 11.13
C ASP A 324 82.13 -14.10 10.99
N ASP A 325 81.43 -13.55 11.99
CA ASP A 325 80.92 -12.16 12.01
C ASP A 325 81.59 -11.20 13.02
N ASN A 326 82.36 -11.73 13.98
CA ASN A 326 83.06 -11.01 15.04
C ASN A 326 82.17 -10.19 16.02
N ASP A 327 80.92 -10.58 16.28
CA ASP A 327 80.05 -9.98 17.33
C ASP A 327 80.65 -10.13 18.75
N GLY A 328 81.11 -11.35 19.10
CA GLY A 328 81.65 -11.70 20.42
C GLY A 328 80.97 -12.86 21.15
N VAL A 329 79.83 -13.36 20.65
CA VAL A 329 79.30 -14.72 20.86
C VAL A 329 80.11 -15.69 19.98
N ASN A 330 79.77 -16.98 19.90
CA ASN A 330 80.46 -17.99 19.07
C ASN A 330 79.36 -18.85 18.41
N ASP A 331 79.53 -19.26 17.15
CA ASP A 331 78.59 -19.99 16.25
C ASP A 331 77.98 -21.31 16.78
N VAL A 332 78.31 -21.71 18.01
CA VAL A 332 77.80 -22.90 18.71
C VAL A 332 76.87 -22.61 19.89
N ASP A 333 76.87 -21.37 20.39
CA ASP A 333 76.05 -20.88 21.51
C ASP A 333 75.19 -19.66 21.07
N ASP A 334 75.00 -19.49 19.75
CA ASP A 334 74.32 -18.37 19.06
C ASP A 334 73.10 -18.86 18.25
N LEU A 335 72.09 -18.01 18.05
CA LEU A 335 70.97 -18.26 17.11
C LEU A 335 71.13 -17.54 15.75
N CYS A 336 71.98 -16.52 15.67
CA CYS A 336 72.47 -15.90 14.43
C CYS A 336 73.99 -16.10 14.19
N PRO A 337 74.53 -17.35 14.06
CA PRO A 337 75.97 -17.67 13.87
C PRO A 337 76.78 -16.96 12.77
N VAL A 338 76.16 -16.15 11.92
CA VAL A 338 76.77 -15.34 10.86
C VAL A 338 75.96 -14.04 10.75
N GLY A 339 75.92 -13.30 11.85
CA GLY A 339 75.11 -12.09 12.01
C GLY A 339 75.82 -10.82 11.58
N ARG A 340 75.49 -9.71 12.23
CA ARG A 340 75.83 -8.37 11.76
C ARG A 340 77.25 -8.03 12.19
N LYS A 341 78.07 -7.60 11.25
CA LYS A 341 79.44 -7.16 11.56
C LYS A 341 79.47 -5.80 12.26
N GLY A 342 80.03 -5.77 13.47
CA GLY A 342 80.46 -4.54 14.16
C GLY A 342 79.54 -3.96 15.25
N TRP A 343 78.65 -4.77 15.84
CA TRP A 343 77.87 -4.42 17.04
C TRP A 343 78.31 -5.29 18.24
N SER A 344 77.39 -5.72 19.12
CA SER A 344 77.61 -6.73 20.19
C SER A 344 76.30 -7.03 20.94
N SER A 345 75.89 -8.30 21.07
CA SER A 345 74.72 -8.76 21.86
C SER A 345 74.55 -8.07 23.23
N ASN A 346 73.38 -7.47 23.46
CA ASN A 346 72.89 -6.92 24.75
C ASN A 346 71.46 -6.33 24.66
N ARG A 347 70.74 -6.31 25.81
CA ARG A 347 69.38 -5.74 26.15
C ARG A 347 69.03 -4.29 25.73
N TYR A 348 69.56 -3.79 24.62
CA TYR A 348 69.26 -2.51 23.99
C TYR A 348 69.33 -2.61 22.45
N SER A 349 69.76 -3.75 21.91
CA SER A 349 69.92 -4.06 20.48
C SER A 349 69.82 -5.58 20.23
N ASP A 350 69.18 -6.27 21.17
CA ASP A 350 69.05 -7.72 21.38
C ASP A 350 68.18 -7.86 22.67
N TRP A 351 66.85 -7.96 22.51
CA TRP A 351 65.84 -7.78 23.57
C TRP A 351 65.72 -9.01 24.49
N ASP A 352 65.65 -10.21 23.91
CA ASP A 352 65.52 -11.49 24.64
C ASP A 352 66.90 -12.02 25.16
N VAL A 353 67.99 -11.70 24.45
CA VAL A 353 69.40 -12.09 24.68
C VAL A 353 69.79 -13.49 24.15
N ASP A 354 69.61 -13.72 22.84
CA ASP A 354 69.97 -14.97 22.13
C ASP A 354 71.23 -14.90 21.24
N GLY A 355 71.57 -13.72 20.70
CA GLY A 355 72.68 -13.49 19.76
C GLY A 355 72.30 -12.70 18.50
N CYS A 356 71.03 -12.69 18.12
CA CYS A 356 70.48 -11.92 16.99
C CYS A 356 70.29 -10.43 17.33
N SER A 357 70.07 -9.58 16.31
CA SER A 357 69.94 -8.12 16.50
C SER A 357 68.55 -7.59 16.13
N ASP A 358 67.88 -6.94 17.10
CA ASP A 358 66.60 -6.19 17.06
C ASP A 358 66.32 -5.29 15.83
N LEU A 359 67.33 -5.05 14.98
CA LEU A 359 67.32 -3.98 13.99
C LEU A 359 67.42 -4.47 12.55
N ASP A 360 67.77 -5.74 12.33
CA ASP A 360 68.03 -6.31 11.00
C ASP A 360 68.24 -7.84 10.94
N GLU A 361 68.19 -8.58 12.06
CA GLU A 361 68.53 -10.02 12.07
C GLU A 361 67.64 -10.92 12.92
N ASP A 362 66.99 -10.37 13.95
CA ASP A 362 65.81 -11.01 14.54
C ASP A 362 64.54 -10.53 13.80
N ASP A 363 63.59 -11.45 13.63
CA ASP A 363 62.24 -11.23 13.06
C ASP A 363 61.15 -11.59 14.12
N ASN A 364 61.51 -11.98 15.35
CA ASN A 364 60.62 -12.11 16.52
C ASN A 364 61.38 -11.64 17.78
N ASP A 365 61.44 -10.32 17.94
CA ASP A 365 62.15 -9.59 19.00
C ASP A 365 61.88 -10.10 20.44
N ASP A 366 60.72 -10.73 20.67
CA ASP A 366 60.11 -11.10 21.95
C ASP A 366 60.17 -12.61 22.27
N ASN A 367 60.27 -13.43 21.21
CA ASN A 367 60.33 -14.89 21.17
C ASN A 367 59.03 -15.58 21.67
N ASP A 368 57.87 -15.11 21.22
CA ASP A 368 56.57 -15.78 21.35
C ASP A 368 56.24 -16.72 20.15
N ASP A 369 54.97 -16.84 19.71
CA ASP A 369 54.59 -17.62 18.52
C ASP A 369 54.11 -16.80 17.30
N HIS A 370 54.27 -15.47 17.34
CA HIS A 370 54.12 -14.55 16.20
C HIS A 370 55.51 -14.16 15.62
N SER A 371 55.61 -12.99 14.97
CA SER A 371 56.84 -12.41 14.40
C SER A 371 56.58 -10.94 14.03
N ASP A 372 57.57 -10.06 14.20
CA ASP A 372 57.51 -8.58 14.06
C ASP A 372 56.74 -8.01 12.85
N ALA A 373 56.61 -8.78 11.77
CA ALA A 373 55.90 -8.38 10.55
C ALA A 373 54.39 -8.69 10.56
N ASP A 374 53.98 -9.67 11.38
CA ASP A 374 52.62 -10.19 11.60
C ASP A 374 52.24 -10.10 13.11
N ASP A 375 52.85 -9.14 13.82
CA ASP A 375 52.66 -8.80 15.24
C ASP A 375 52.53 -7.26 15.36
N TRP A 376 51.54 -6.77 16.10
CA TRP A 376 51.28 -5.33 16.24
C TRP A 376 52.00 -4.68 17.44
N CYS A 377 52.58 -5.47 18.34
CA CYS A 377 53.26 -5.02 19.55
C CYS A 377 54.68 -5.55 19.80
N ALA A 378 55.23 -6.47 18.99
CA ALA A 378 56.65 -6.86 18.69
C ALA A 378 57.75 -6.86 19.79
N LYS A 379 57.74 -5.94 20.76
CA LYS A 379 58.57 -5.90 21.96
C LYS A 379 57.70 -5.97 23.23
N GLY A 380 56.83 -6.98 23.29
CA GLY A 380 55.80 -7.17 24.32
C GLY A 380 56.20 -8.05 25.51
N VAL A 381 55.28 -8.95 25.92
CA VAL A 381 55.46 -9.90 27.04
C VAL A 381 56.22 -11.17 26.64
N THR A 382 57.53 -11.01 26.40
CA THR A 382 58.52 -12.07 26.07
C THR A 382 58.12 -13.49 26.45
N ASN A 383 58.08 -14.39 25.45
CA ASN A 383 57.90 -15.84 25.59
C ASN A 383 56.51 -16.25 26.14
N TRP A 384 55.43 -15.75 25.55
CA TRP A 384 54.06 -16.27 25.72
C TRP A 384 53.60 -17.06 24.48
N ASN A 385 52.31 -17.40 24.36
CA ASN A 385 51.69 -18.12 23.22
C ASN A 385 50.28 -17.54 23.02
N SER A 386 49.89 -17.21 21.78
CA SER A 386 48.54 -16.77 21.42
C SER A 386 47.51 -17.91 21.55
N ASP A 387 46.35 -17.60 22.14
CA ASP A 387 45.12 -18.42 22.04
C ASP A 387 43.87 -17.55 22.25
N ASN A 388 42.72 -18.03 21.76
CA ASN A 388 41.44 -17.32 21.72
C ASN A 388 40.78 -17.01 23.09
N THR A 389 41.58 -16.98 24.16
CA THR A 389 41.25 -16.51 25.52
C THR A 389 42.30 -15.56 26.11
N SER A 390 43.32 -15.18 25.33
CA SER A 390 44.37 -14.21 25.66
C SER A 390 44.82 -13.34 24.48
N ASP A 391 44.38 -13.69 23.26
CA ASP A 391 44.48 -12.97 21.99
C ASP A 391 43.21 -13.35 21.20
N TRP A 392 42.26 -12.44 21.04
CA TRP A 392 40.93 -12.79 20.48
C TRP A 392 40.83 -12.61 18.96
N ASP A 393 41.48 -11.61 18.35
CA ASP A 393 41.45 -11.37 16.90
C ASP A 393 42.63 -11.99 16.13
N ASN A 394 43.69 -12.40 16.84
CA ASN A 394 44.94 -12.98 16.34
C ASN A 394 45.92 -11.94 15.73
N ASP A 395 46.02 -10.72 16.28
CA ASP A 395 46.99 -9.68 15.83
C ASP A 395 48.42 -9.82 16.41
N GLY A 396 48.62 -10.66 17.43
CA GLY A 396 49.89 -10.87 18.13
C GLY A 396 49.98 -10.18 19.49
N CYS A 397 48.95 -9.46 19.94
CA CYS A 397 48.92 -8.78 21.22
C CYS A 397 48.04 -9.46 22.27
N GLN A 398 48.32 -9.15 23.55
CA GLN A 398 47.66 -9.78 24.68
C GLN A 398 46.53 -8.91 25.24
N ASP A 399 45.27 -9.33 25.04
CA ASP A 399 44.00 -8.78 25.58
C ASP A 399 44.22 -8.11 26.96
N ALA A 400 44.86 -8.87 27.86
CA ALA A 400 44.91 -8.57 29.28
C ALA A 400 45.94 -7.52 29.70
N THR A 401 46.85 -7.08 28.81
CA THR A 401 48.01 -6.26 29.22
C THR A 401 48.56 -5.26 28.22
N GLU A 402 48.54 -5.54 26.91
CA GLU A 402 49.31 -4.76 25.92
C GLU A 402 48.51 -4.37 24.66
N ASP A 403 47.34 -4.98 24.46
CA ASP A 403 46.29 -4.43 23.59
C ASP A 403 45.41 -3.39 24.35
N ASP A 404 44.73 -2.52 23.60
CA ASP A 404 43.74 -1.53 24.01
C ASP A 404 42.40 -1.69 23.21
N ASP A 405 42.24 -2.66 22.29
CA ASP A 405 41.08 -2.86 21.35
C ASP A 405 40.82 -4.37 21.07
N ASP A 406 40.36 -5.15 22.09
CA ASP A 406 40.34 -6.64 22.20
C ASP A 406 39.82 -7.45 20.96
N ASP A 407 39.20 -6.82 19.96
CA ASP A 407 38.70 -7.45 18.72
C ASP A 407 38.93 -6.67 17.41
N ASN A 408 39.68 -5.56 17.50
CA ASN A 408 40.02 -4.62 16.42
C ASN A 408 38.83 -4.15 15.54
N ASP A 409 37.62 -4.03 16.10
CA ASP A 409 36.51 -3.37 15.39
C ASP A 409 36.71 -1.84 15.24
N GLY A 410 37.64 -1.28 16.03
CA GLY A 410 38.06 0.12 16.02
C GLY A 410 37.44 0.96 17.13
N VAL A 411 36.95 0.32 18.20
CA VAL A 411 36.39 0.95 19.39
C VAL A 411 37.05 0.36 20.66
N ASN A 412 38.31 0.74 20.90
CA ASN A 412 39.05 0.50 22.15
C ASN A 412 38.19 0.26 23.41
N ASP A 413 38.39 -0.86 24.11
CA ASP A 413 37.65 -1.29 25.31
C ASP A 413 37.36 -0.17 26.31
N VAL A 414 38.41 0.60 26.64
CA VAL A 414 38.41 1.56 27.73
C VAL A 414 39.07 2.87 27.36
N ASN A 415 38.53 3.96 27.89
CA ASN A 415 39.21 5.24 27.83
C ASN A 415 40.45 5.26 28.75
N GLY A 416 41.36 6.22 28.54
CA GLY A 416 42.55 6.45 29.40
C GLY A 416 42.29 6.86 30.86
N THR A 417 41.06 6.70 31.36
CA THR A 417 40.68 6.75 32.79
C THR A 417 40.07 5.44 33.32
N GLY A 418 39.86 4.43 32.46
CA GLY A 418 39.30 3.13 32.80
C GLY A 418 37.76 3.09 32.84
N ASP A 419 37.08 3.95 32.07
CA ASP A 419 35.65 3.75 31.77
C ASP A 419 35.50 3.03 30.43
N GLU A 420 34.67 1.98 30.43
CA GLU A 420 34.11 1.21 29.31
C GLU A 420 33.61 2.14 28.17
N LEU A 421 34.12 1.93 26.96
CA LEU A 421 33.76 2.65 25.72
C LEU A 421 32.93 1.76 24.80
N ASP A 422 33.51 0.62 24.42
CA ASP A 422 32.81 -0.49 23.80
C ASP A 422 31.96 -1.27 24.83
N ARG A 423 30.97 -2.04 24.33
CA ARG A 423 30.07 -2.92 25.08
C ARG A 423 30.04 -4.36 24.56
N CYS A 424 30.68 -4.65 23.42
CA CYS A 424 30.74 -5.97 22.82
C CYS A 424 32.21 -6.32 22.46
N PRO A 425 33.17 -6.37 23.42
CA PRO A 425 34.61 -6.37 23.15
C PRO A 425 35.15 -7.72 22.67
N LYS A 426 34.25 -8.55 22.14
CA LYS A 426 34.48 -9.82 21.45
C LYS A 426 33.45 -9.98 20.32
N THR A 427 33.23 -8.88 19.59
CA THR A 427 32.41 -8.76 18.37
C THR A 427 32.90 -9.78 17.32
N PRO A 428 32.03 -10.30 16.45
CA PRO A 428 32.41 -11.27 15.43
C PRO A 428 33.46 -10.72 14.45
N ILE A 429 34.71 -11.19 14.58
CA ILE A 429 35.87 -10.80 13.76
C ILE A 429 35.50 -10.70 12.26
N ASN A 430 35.80 -9.56 11.64
CA ASN A 430 35.36 -9.13 10.30
C ASN A 430 33.88 -8.67 10.18
N ALA A 431 33.22 -8.27 11.26
CA ALA A 431 31.98 -7.50 11.20
C ALA A 431 32.20 -6.19 10.40
N THR A 432 31.17 -5.71 9.70
CA THR A 432 31.28 -4.51 8.82
C THR A 432 30.21 -3.45 9.12
N ASP A 433 29.41 -3.74 10.14
CA ASP A 433 28.12 -3.14 10.51
C ASP A 433 28.10 -2.71 11.99
N VAL A 434 29.31 -2.60 12.56
CA VAL A 434 29.68 -2.09 13.89
C VAL A 434 29.22 -0.64 14.08
N ASN A 435 28.92 -0.27 15.33
CA ASN A 435 28.42 1.06 15.70
C ASN A 435 29.37 1.85 16.63
N GLU A 436 28.95 3.01 17.13
CA GLU A 436 29.73 3.86 18.05
C GLU A 436 29.96 3.28 19.46
N PHE A 437 29.63 2.01 19.69
CA PHE A 437 29.77 1.26 20.94
C PHE A 437 30.26 -0.19 20.67
N GLY A 438 31.04 -0.39 19.60
CA GLY A 438 31.71 -1.64 19.21
C GLY A 438 30.83 -2.90 19.09
N CYS A 439 29.54 -2.74 18.79
CA CYS A 439 28.60 -3.88 18.65
C CYS A 439 28.09 -4.02 17.22
N ALA A 440 28.22 -5.22 16.64
CA ALA A 440 27.63 -5.61 15.35
C ALA A 440 26.10 -5.84 15.41
N ALA A 441 25.42 -5.85 14.25
CA ALA A 441 23.95 -5.94 14.17
C ALA A 441 23.37 -7.25 14.74
N ILE A 442 24.16 -8.33 14.81
CA ILE A 442 23.76 -9.61 15.41
C ILE A 442 23.64 -9.55 16.95
N GLU A 443 24.29 -8.58 17.60
CA GLU A 443 24.32 -8.42 19.06
C GLU A 443 23.43 -7.27 19.57
N ARG A 444 22.89 -6.47 18.65
CA ARG A 444 22.00 -5.35 18.95
C ARG A 444 20.53 -5.74 18.75
N ASP A 445 19.69 -5.15 19.57
CA ASP A 445 18.23 -5.17 19.51
C ASP A 445 17.80 -3.71 19.79
N SER A 446 17.69 -2.93 18.71
CA SER A 446 17.68 -1.46 18.78
C SER A 446 16.36 -0.86 19.26
N ASP A 447 15.24 -1.56 19.14
CA ASP A 447 13.91 -1.13 19.62
C ASP A 447 13.37 -1.94 20.82
N THR A 448 14.04 -3.03 21.18
CA THR A 448 13.75 -3.94 22.30
C THR A 448 12.52 -4.83 22.13
N ASP A 449 12.19 -5.22 20.89
CA ASP A 449 11.12 -6.18 20.60
C ASP A 449 11.51 -7.66 20.86
N GLY A 450 12.80 -7.99 20.83
CA GLY A 450 13.35 -9.35 21.03
C GLY A 450 13.93 -10.02 19.78
N VAL A 451 13.97 -9.37 18.63
CA VAL A 451 14.73 -9.72 17.42
C VAL A 451 15.99 -8.83 17.35
N ASN A 452 17.07 -9.32 16.73
CA ASN A 452 18.29 -8.53 16.57
C ASN A 452 18.31 -7.76 15.24
N ASP A 453 19.04 -6.65 15.18
CA ASP A 453 19.13 -5.75 14.01
C ASP A 453 19.50 -6.49 12.70
N LEU A 454 20.18 -7.65 12.76
CA LEU A 454 20.53 -8.44 11.57
C LEU A 454 19.38 -9.30 11.01
N LEU A 455 18.34 -9.57 11.83
CA LEU A 455 17.19 -10.42 11.48
C LEU A 455 15.84 -9.67 11.52
N ASP A 456 15.85 -8.41 11.93
CA ASP A 456 14.69 -7.53 11.96
C ASP A 456 14.43 -6.93 10.56
N GLU A 457 13.18 -7.01 10.08
CA GLU A 457 12.71 -6.38 8.85
C GLU A 457 12.00 -5.02 9.11
N CYS A 458 11.79 -4.66 10.38
CA CYS A 458 10.92 -3.57 10.83
C CYS A 458 11.55 -2.67 11.92
N GLU A 459 12.81 -2.24 11.71
CA GLU A 459 13.58 -1.36 12.60
C GLU A 459 12.74 -0.23 13.24
N GLY A 460 12.51 -0.29 14.55
CA GLY A 460 11.76 0.71 15.30
C GLY A 460 10.31 0.32 15.63
N THR A 461 10.01 -0.97 15.71
CA THR A 461 8.71 -1.51 16.09
C THR A 461 8.28 -1.04 17.49
N PRO A 462 7.04 -0.54 17.68
CA PRO A 462 6.61 0.01 18.97
C PRO A 462 6.64 -1.00 20.13
N ALA A 463 7.59 -0.80 21.06
CA ALA A 463 7.81 -1.65 22.23
C ALA A 463 6.52 -1.99 23.00
N GLY A 464 6.24 -3.29 23.13
CA GLY A 464 5.06 -3.85 23.80
C GLY A 464 3.94 -4.32 22.87
N LEU A 465 4.09 -4.16 21.55
CA LEU A 465 3.33 -4.94 20.57
C LEU A 465 3.77 -6.42 20.57
N THR A 466 3.05 -7.27 19.81
CA THR A 466 3.44 -8.67 19.59
C THR A 466 3.99 -8.81 18.19
N VAL A 467 5.26 -9.20 18.09
CA VAL A 467 6.01 -9.28 16.83
C VAL A 467 6.00 -10.67 16.23
N ASN A 468 6.28 -10.75 14.93
CA ASN A 468 6.46 -12.01 14.21
C ASN A 468 7.92 -12.51 14.29
N GLY A 469 8.35 -13.36 13.35
CA GLY A 469 9.70 -13.93 13.36
C GLY A 469 10.82 -13.02 12.87
N VAL A 470 10.51 -11.80 12.42
CA VAL A 470 11.43 -10.80 11.82
C VAL A 470 11.11 -9.38 12.33
N GLY A 471 10.78 -9.26 13.61
CA GLY A 471 10.52 -8.00 14.36
C GLY A 471 9.19 -7.29 14.03
N CYS A 472 8.63 -7.51 12.85
CA CYS A 472 7.42 -6.82 12.43
C CYS A 472 6.19 -7.13 13.30
N ALA A 473 5.53 -6.07 13.77
CA ALA A 473 4.22 -6.11 14.43
C ALA A 473 3.06 -5.84 13.45
N ASP A 474 1.85 -6.16 13.89
CA ASP A 474 0.60 -5.56 13.41
C ASP A 474 0.48 -4.15 14.04
N ILE A 475 0.32 -3.12 13.21
CA ILE A 475 0.49 -1.70 13.60
C ILE A 475 -0.85 -0.96 13.76
N ASP A 476 -1.88 -1.32 12.99
CA ASP A 476 -3.21 -0.71 13.06
C ASP A 476 -4.30 -1.63 13.66
N GLY A 477 -4.01 -2.92 13.80
CA GLY A 477 -4.85 -3.92 14.44
C GLY A 477 -5.75 -4.72 13.49
N ASP A 478 -5.47 -4.71 12.17
CA ASP A 478 -6.29 -5.45 11.20
C ASP A 478 -5.99 -6.97 11.12
N GLY A 479 -4.87 -7.41 11.70
CA GLY A 479 -4.42 -8.80 11.75
C GLY A 479 -3.29 -9.15 10.77
N VAL A 480 -2.78 -8.19 9.99
CA VAL A 480 -1.64 -8.36 9.07
C VAL A 480 -0.38 -7.68 9.65
N PHE A 481 0.79 -8.29 9.46
CA PHE A 481 2.06 -7.77 9.95
C PHE A 481 2.71 -6.81 8.94
N ALA A 482 3.36 -5.75 9.44
CA ALA A 482 3.81 -4.61 8.64
C ALA A 482 4.74 -4.92 7.44
N ASN A 483 5.48 -6.04 7.43
CA ASN A 483 6.31 -6.45 6.29
C ASN A 483 5.55 -7.11 5.14
N VAL A 484 4.31 -7.58 5.37
CA VAL A 484 3.44 -8.19 4.35
C VAL A 484 2.15 -7.39 4.11
N ASP A 485 1.91 -6.38 4.93
CA ASP A 485 0.83 -5.40 4.80
C ASP A 485 1.12 -4.41 3.66
N THR A 486 0.18 -4.33 2.71
CA THR A 486 0.22 -3.42 1.55
C THR A 486 -0.48 -2.08 1.83
N CYS A 487 -1.22 -1.99 2.93
CA CYS A 487 -2.23 -0.95 3.18
C CYS A 487 -2.19 -0.28 4.56
N ALA A 488 -1.25 -0.60 5.47
CA ALA A 488 -0.59 0.15 6.57
C ALA A 488 -1.36 1.20 7.42
N SER A 489 -2.66 1.30 7.25
CA SER A 489 -3.64 2.16 7.91
C SER A 489 -5.05 1.75 7.43
N SER A 490 -5.41 0.48 7.63
CA SER A 490 -6.74 -0.07 7.44
C SER A 490 -7.78 0.71 8.27
N PRO A 491 -8.84 1.28 7.66
CA PRO A 491 -9.85 2.02 8.41
C PRO A 491 -10.75 1.12 9.25
N GLU A 492 -10.96 1.48 10.52
CA GLU A 492 -11.91 0.80 11.43
C GLU A 492 -13.27 0.51 10.79
N ARG A 493 -13.87 -0.63 11.19
CA ARG A 493 -15.18 -1.10 10.75
C ARG A 493 -15.28 -1.34 9.24
N TRP A 494 -14.28 -2.00 8.65
CA TRP A 494 -14.33 -2.56 7.30
C TRP A 494 -13.76 -3.98 7.30
N SER A 495 -14.23 -4.81 6.36
CA SER A 495 -13.55 -6.08 6.06
C SER A 495 -12.23 -5.81 5.37
N VAL A 496 -11.20 -6.55 5.78
CA VAL A 496 -9.81 -6.48 5.29
C VAL A 496 -9.46 -7.77 4.57
N ASP A 497 -8.64 -7.68 3.53
CA ASP A 497 -8.18 -8.83 2.75
C ASP A 497 -6.88 -9.46 3.30
N VAL A 498 -6.29 -10.39 2.55
CA VAL A 498 -5.05 -11.09 2.95
C VAL A 498 -3.79 -10.21 2.87
N ASN A 499 -3.90 -8.99 2.35
CA ASN A 499 -2.80 -8.06 2.11
C ASN A 499 -2.88 -6.81 3.02
N GLY A 500 -3.74 -6.82 4.05
CA GLY A 500 -3.98 -5.66 4.92
C GLY A 500 -4.87 -4.58 4.30
N CYS A 501 -5.50 -4.84 3.14
CA CYS A 501 -6.29 -3.83 2.44
C CYS A 501 -7.79 -3.96 2.71
N ALA A 502 -8.39 -2.91 3.30
CA ALA A 502 -9.83 -2.83 3.50
C ALA A 502 -10.60 -2.64 2.18
N VAL A 503 -11.85 -3.13 2.13
CA VAL A 503 -12.74 -3.04 0.95
C VAL A 503 -12.93 -1.60 0.42
N VAL A 504 -12.81 -0.59 1.27
CA VAL A 504 -12.88 0.84 0.87
C VAL A 504 -11.59 1.37 0.21
N GLN A 505 -10.45 0.72 0.46
CA GLN A 505 -9.17 1.01 -0.21
C GLN A 505 -9.09 0.30 -1.58
N LEU A 506 -9.52 -0.97 -1.68
CA LEU A 506 -9.43 -1.81 -2.88
C LEU A 506 -10.02 -1.17 -4.17
N PRO A 507 -9.43 -1.41 -5.36
CA PRO A 507 -9.93 -0.87 -6.63
C PRO A 507 -11.34 -1.39 -6.97
N VAL A 508 -12.12 -0.56 -7.66
CA VAL A 508 -13.39 -0.99 -8.30
C VAL A 508 -13.13 -1.49 -9.71
N ASP A 509 -13.55 -2.72 -10.00
CA ASP A 509 -13.38 -3.33 -11.33
C ASP A 509 -14.09 -2.58 -12.46
N TRP A 510 -13.54 -2.70 -13.68
CA TRP A 510 -14.16 -2.18 -14.89
C TRP A 510 -15.51 -2.87 -15.17
N THR A 511 -16.54 -2.09 -15.43
CA THR A 511 -17.89 -2.57 -15.78
C THR A 511 -18.21 -2.31 -17.25
N ASP A 512 -18.41 -3.39 -18.02
CA ASP A 512 -18.68 -3.27 -19.45
C ASP A 512 -20.09 -2.71 -19.75
N ALA A 513 -20.13 -1.58 -20.46
CA ALA A 513 -21.36 -0.89 -20.86
C ALA A 513 -21.38 -0.54 -22.36
N THR A 514 -22.51 -0.78 -23.02
CA THR A 514 -22.65 -0.60 -24.49
C THR A 514 -23.33 0.71 -24.90
N SER A 515 -24.07 1.36 -23.99
CA SER A 515 -24.81 2.59 -24.28
C SER A 515 -25.21 3.32 -23.01
N LEU A 516 -25.18 4.65 -23.05
CA LEU A 516 -25.61 5.54 -21.98
C LEU A 516 -26.64 6.55 -22.52
N ASN A 517 -27.65 6.87 -21.73
CA ASN A 517 -28.75 7.78 -22.11
C ASN A 517 -29.12 8.81 -21.03
N GLY A 518 -28.40 8.84 -19.90
CA GLY A 518 -28.57 9.83 -18.85
C GLY A 518 -27.56 9.64 -17.70
N PRO A 519 -27.56 10.53 -16.70
CA PRO A 519 -26.74 10.41 -15.48
C PRO A 519 -27.05 9.16 -14.65
N MET A 520 -26.15 8.84 -13.73
CA MET A 520 -26.18 7.66 -12.84
C MET A 520 -26.25 6.33 -13.61
N GLN A 521 -25.61 6.30 -14.78
CA GLN A 521 -25.41 5.11 -15.62
C GLN A 521 -23.91 4.88 -15.86
N VAL A 522 -23.51 3.61 -15.90
CA VAL A 522 -22.14 3.17 -16.23
C VAL A 522 -21.74 3.72 -17.60
N VAL A 523 -20.55 4.34 -17.68
CA VAL A 523 -20.06 5.00 -18.88
C VAL A 523 -19.38 4.00 -19.82
N PRO A 524 -19.89 3.82 -21.05
CA PRO A 524 -19.23 3.00 -22.07
C PRO A 524 -17.81 3.47 -22.38
N GLN A 525 -16.95 2.54 -22.76
CA GLN A 525 -15.61 2.80 -23.29
C GLN A 525 -15.56 3.97 -24.27
N PHE A 526 -14.51 4.79 -24.18
CA PHE A 526 -14.21 5.87 -25.11
C PHE A 526 -12.70 6.08 -25.28
N THR A 527 -12.35 6.75 -26.37
CA THR A 527 -10.97 7.02 -26.76
C THR A 527 -10.90 8.34 -27.52
N PHE A 528 -9.92 9.20 -27.22
CA PHE A 528 -9.70 10.46 -27.92
C PHE A 528 -8.23 10.90 -27.91
N PRO A 529 -7.78 11.69 -28.93
CA PRO A 529 -6.47 12.30 -28.89
C PRO A 529 -6.39 13.41 -27.83
N THR A 530 -5.22 13.54 -27.21
CA THR A 530 -4.83 14.66 -26.34
C THR A 530 -3.51 15.25 -26.85
N LEU A 531 -3.10 16.40 -26.32
CA LEU A 531 -1.80 17.01 -26.65
C LEU A 531 -0.58 16.12 -26.34
N ASN A 532 -0.74 15.10 -25.48
CA ASN A 532 0.35 14.26 -24.98
C ASN A 532 0.25 12.79 -25.47
N GLY A 533 -0.76 12.43 -26.28
CA GLY A 533 -0.95 11.06 -26.76
C GLY A 533 -2.42 10.74 -27.05
N THR A 534 -2.80 9.46 -26.99
CA THR A 534 -4.20 9.05 -27.04
C THR A 534 -4.64 8.65 -25.64
N PHE A 535 -5.74 9.22 -25.13
CA PHE A 535 -6.37 8.74 -23.91
C PHE A 535 -7.39 7.66 -24.26
N ASN A 536 -7.26 6.50 -23.62
CA ASN A 536 -8.21 5.40 -23.64
C ASN A 536 -8.75 5.26 -22.20
N PHE A 537 -10.07 5.17 -22.02
CA PHE A 537 -10.67 5.15 -20.69
C PHE A 537 -10.48 3.81 -19.97
N ASN A 538 -10.69 2.67 -20.66
CA ASN A 538 -10.47 1.34 -20.09
C ASN A 538 -8.98 1.09 -19.76
N ASP A 539 -8.07 1.37 -20.70
CA ASP A 539 -6.62 1.18 -20.49
C ASP A 539 -6.02 2.11 -19.40
N ARG A 540 -6.80 3.09 -18.92
CA ARG A 540 -6.47 4.02 -17.83
C ARG A 540 -7.48 3.97 -16.68
N TRP A 541 -8.22 2.86 -16.56
CA TRP A 541 -9.10 2.61 -15.42
C TRP A 541 -8.30 1.98 -14.27
N THR A 542 -8.17 2.71 -13.17
CA THR A 542 -7.43 2.25 -11.98
C THR A 542 -8.33 1.65 -10.91
N GLY A 543 -9.65 1.83 -11.03
CA GLY A 543 -10.60 1.53 -9.95
C GLY A 543 -10.47 2.41 -8.70
N HIS A 544 -9.56 3.40 -8.68
CA HIS A 544 -9.32 4.32 -7.54
C HIS A 544 -9.69 5.79 -7.84
N ASP A 545 -9.70 6.18 -9.12
CA ASP A 545 -9.78 7.58 -9.53
C ASP A 545 -11.19 8.06 -9.92
N VAL A 546 -11.36 9.39 -9.93
CA VAL A 546 -12.56 10.08 -10.43
C VAL A 546 -12.21 11.00 -11.61
N TYR A 547 -13.08 11.10 -12.61
CA TYR A 547 -12.74 11.74 -13.90
C TYR A 547 -13.63 12.97 -14.13
N PHE A 548 -13.05 14.17 -14.24
CA PHE A 548 -13.77 15.44 -14.34
C PHE A 548 -13.50 16.15 -15.66
N PHE A 549 -14.55 16.51 -16.40
CA PHE A 549 -14.48 17.10 -17.73
C PHE A 549 -14.97 18.54 -17.74
N MET A 550 -14.11 19.43 -18.24
CA MET A 550 -14.40 20.84 -18.51
C MET A 550 -14.28 21.11 -20.00
N PHE A 551 -15.33 21.65 -20.62
CA PHE A 551 -15.34 22.02 -22.03
C PHE A 551 -15.54 23.53 -22.24
N LYS A 552 -14.65 24.15 -23.02
CA LYS A 552 -14.82 25.53 -23.51
C LYS A 552 -15.89 25.57 -24.61
N TYR A 553 -16.72 26.60 -24.61
CA TYR A 553 -17.70 26.86 -25.66
C TYR A 553 -17.95 28.36 -25.87
N THR A 554 -18.01 28.77 -27.14
CA THR A 554 -18.33 30.12 -27.62
C THR A 554 -19.44 30.05 -28.68
N ASP A 555 -20.56 30.72 -28.45
CA ASP A 555 -21.67 30.80 -29.40
C ASP A 555 -21.35 31.72 -30.61
N SER A 556 -22.20 31.67 -31.64
CA SER A 556 -22.04 32.47 -32.86
C SER A 556 -22.22 33.99 -32.66
N ASN A 557 -22.58 34.44 -31.46
CA ASN A 557 -22.69 35.84 -31.06
C ASN A 557 -21.48 36.32 -30.22
N GLY A 558 -20.59 35.40 -29.83
CA GLY A 558 -19.44 35.67 -28.95
C GLY A 558 -19.72 35.50 -27.45
N ASN A 559 -20.89 34.97 -27.06
CA ASN A 559 -21.14 34.56 -25.68
C ASN A 559 -20.37 33.27 -25.40
N SER A 560 -19.60 33.21 -24.32
CA SER A 560 -18.81 32.02 -23.98
C SER A 560 -18.81 31.74 -22.48
N ASN A 561 -18.49 30.51 -22.10
CA ASN A 561 -18.19 30.14 -20.71
C ASN A 561 -16.78 30.58 -20.27
N ALA A 562 -16.15 31.54 -20.95
CA ALA A 562 -14.81 32.04 -20.68
C ALA A 562 -14.62 32.62 -19.26
N ALA A 563 -15.71 33.05 -18.59
CA ALA A 563 -15.66 33.47 -17.18
C ALA A 563 -15.47 32.30 -16.20
N THR A 564 -15.86 31.09 -16.59
CA THR A 564 -15.64 29.84 -15.84
C THR A 564 -14.33 29.18 -16.25
N TRP A 565 -14.02 29.19 -17.56
CA TRP A 565 -12.79 28.62 -18.11
C TRP A 565 -11.53 29.41 -17.72
N GLY A 566 -11.56 30.74 -17.86
CA GLY A 566 -10.42 31.64 -17.66
C GLY A 566 -10.12 31.99 -16.20
N GLN A 567 -10.47 31.11 -15.27
CA GLN A 567 -10.11 31.24 -13.85
C GLN A 567 -8.64 30.87 -13.61
N ASN A 568 -8.17 30.96 -12.36
CA ASN A 568 -6.83 30.50 -12.03
C ASN A 568 -6.84 28.96 -11.88
N PRO A 569 -6.31 28.19 -12.86
CA PRO A 569 -6.40 26.73 -12.78
C PRO A 569 -5.64 26.20 -11.57
N GLY A 570 -4.53 26.83 -11.17
CA GLY A 570 -3.78 26.42 -9.99
C GLY A 570 -4.55 26.57 -8.67
N THR A 571 -5.58 27.43 -8.57
CA THR A 571 -6.46 27.45 -7.38
C THR A 571 -7.50 26.33 -7.48
N PHE A 572 -8.04 26.11 -8.68
CA PHE A 572 -9.02 25.05 -8.93
C PHE A 572 -8.44 23.65 -8.70
N ILE A 573 -7.26 23.35 -9.25
CA ILE A 573 -6.55 22.06 -9.15
C ILE A 573 -6.22 21.72 -7.69
N ARG A 574 -5.77 22.71 -6.89
CA ARG A 574 -5.48 22.53 -5.46
C ARG A 574 -6.71 22.25 -4.59
N ASN A 575 -7.91 22.48 -5.11
CA ASN A 575 -9.18 22.14 -4.45
C ASN A 575 -9.74 20.78 -4.90
N LEU A 576 -9.10 20.06 -5.84
CA LEU A 576 -9.53 18.73 -6.28
C LEU A 576 -8.95 17.63 -5.36
N PRO A 577 -9.66 16.51 -5.17
CA PRO A 577 -9.09 15.29 -4.61
C PRO A 577 -7.88 14.83 -5.43
N LEU A 578 -6.85 14.28 -4.76
CA LEU A 578 -5.59 13.87 -5.38
C LEU A 578 -5.76 12.76 -6.43
N ASN A 579 -6.81 11.93 -6.28
CA ASN A 579 -7.24 10.88 -7.20
C ASN A 579 -8.17 11.39 -8.33
N THR A 580 -8.07 12.68 -8.70
CA THR A 580 -8.84 13.23 -9.84
C THR A 580 -8.03 13.16 -11.13
N HIS A 581 -8.65 12.73 -12.23
CA HIS A 581 -8.22 13.04 -13.59
C HIS A 581 -9.02 14.25 -14.12
N LEU A 582 -8.33 15.29 -14.58
CA LEU A 582 -8.93 16.55 -15.03
C LEU A 582 -8.77 16.71 -16.54
N PHE A 583 -9.88 16.70 -17.28
CA PHE A 583 -9.91 16.83 -18.73
C PHE A 583 -10.35 18.25 -19.13
N TYR A 584 -9.50 18.92 -19.90
CA TYR A 584 -9.83 20.13 -20.63
C TYR A 584 -10.15 19.77 -22.08
N GLY A 585 -11.23 20.34 -22.64
CA GLY A 585 -11.59 20.22 -24.05
C GLY A 585 -12.28 21.48 -24.59
N SER A 586 -12.60 21.53 -25.88
CA SER A 586 -13.26 22.69 -26.49
C SER A 586 -14.20 22.29 -27.62
N PHE A 587 -15.39 22.87 -27.64
CA PHE A 587 -16.36 22.82 -28.75
C PHE A 587 -16.10 23.90 -29.81
N ASP A 588 -15.11 24.77 -29.60
CA ASP A 588 -14.80 25.84 -30.54
C ASP A 588 -13.88 25.32 -31.67
N ASN A 589 -14.02 25.90 -32.86
CA ASN A 589 -13.12 25.67 -34.01
C ASN A 589 -11.64 26.02 -33.71
N SER A 590 -11.35 26.60 -32.54
CA SER A 590 -10.02 26.92 -32.01
C SER A 590 -9.43 25.83 -31.11
N TYR A 591 -10.10 24.68 -30.88
CA TYR A 591 -9.79 23.70 -29.84
C TYR A 591 -8.30 23.45 -29.56
N HIS A 592 -7.49 23.15 -30.57
CA HIS A 592 -6.04 22.92 -30.45
C HIS A 592 -5.30 24.12 -29.81
N ASN A 593 -5.63 25.34 -30.24
CA ASN A 593 -5.06 26.57 -29.67
C ASN A 593 -5.61 26.87 -28.27
N ASP A 594 -6.86 26.49 -27.99
CA ASP A 594 -7.45 26.62 -26.65
C ASP A 594 -6.75 25.68 -25.66
N MET A 595 -6.45 24.44 -26.08
CA MET A 595 -5.77 23.44 -25.26
C MET A 595 -4.33 23.83 -24.97
N ILE A 596 -3.57 24.28 -25.99
CA ILE A 596 -2.19 24.77 -25.78
C ILE A 596 -2.17 25.98 -24.85
N GLN A 597 -3.14 26.90 -24.98
CA GLN A 597 -3.25 28.04 -24.04
C GLN A 597 -3.59 27.58 -22.63
N GLN A 598 -4.48 26.60 -22.46
CA GLN A 598 -4.85 26.08 -21.15
C GLN A 598 -3.67 25.36 -20.49
N ARG A 599 -2.96 24.48 -21.20
CA ARG A 599 -1.78 23.77 -20.69
C ARG A 599 -0.70 24.74 -20.21
N ASN A 600 -0.31 25.68 -21.06
CA ASN A 600 0.65 26.73 -20.70
C ASN A 600 0.19 27.61 -19.51
N THR A 601 -1.12 27.68 -19.25
CA THR A 601 -1.70 28.40 -18.10
C THR A 601 -1.78 27.55 -16.83
N VAL A 602 -1.80 26.21 -16.95
CA VAL A 602 -1.69 25.27 -15.83
C VAL A 602 -0.23 25.18 -15.36
N GLU A 603 0.69 24.90 -16.29
CA GLU A 603 2.16 24.86 -16.06
C GLU A 603 2.62 26.13 -15.31
N ALA A 604 2.25 27.31 -15.81
CA ALA A 604 2.59 28.60 -15.18
C ALA A 604 1.91 28.90 -13.82
N ARG A 605 1.24 27.92 -13.18
CA ARG A 605 0.48 28.05 -11.92
C ARG A 605 0.68 26.90 -10.92
N LEU A 606 1.35 25.83 -11.32
CA LEU A 606 1.81 24.76 -10.44
C LEU A 606 3.27 25.03 -10.02
N SER A 607 3.74 24.28 -9.04
CA SER A 607 5.16 24.15 -8.67
C SER A 607 5.66 22.76 -9.07
N ASN A 608 6.98 22.58 -9.20
CA ASN A 608 7.59 21.36 -9.75
C ASN A 608 7.08 20.05 -9.09
N SER A 609 6.78 20.06 -7.78
CA SER A 609 6.24 18.92 -7.05
C SER A 609 4.75 18.66 -7.35
N GLU A 610 3.97 19.72 -7.59
CA GLU A 610 2.59 19.61 -8.03
C GLU A 610 2.52 19.20 -9.52
N GLU A 611 3.41 19.70 -10.36
CA GLU A 611 3.55 19.26 -11.75
C GLU A 611 3.83 17.76 -11.80
N ALA A 612 4.74 17.23 -10.97
CA ALA A 612 5.04 15.81 -10.90
C ALA A 612 3.80 14.95 -10.59
N HIS A 613 2.97 15.34 -9.62
CA HIS A 613 1.70 14.65 -9.30
C HIS A 613 0.67 14.77 -10.42
N TRP A 614 0.51 15.97 -10.98
CA TRP A 614 -0.58 16.28 -11.90
C TRP A 614 -0.29 15.97 -13.38
N ASN A 615 0.96 15.65 -13.76
CA ASN A 615 1.39 15.47 -15.16
C ASN A 615 0.63 14.38 -15.93
N ASP A 616 0.38 13.20 -15.33
CA ASP A 616 -0.45 12.15 -15.95
C ASP A 616 -1.94 12.26 -15.57
N ARG A 617 -2.30 13.25 -14.74
CA ARG A 617 -3.65 13.47 -14.24
C ARG A 617 -4.41 14.58 -14.97
N ILE A 618 -3.73 15.55 -15.57
CA ILE A 618 -4.36 16.64 -16.34
C ILE A 618 -4.23 16.40 -17.85
N HIS A 619 -5.37 16.26 -18.52
CA HIS A 619 -5.49 15.85 -19.91
C HIS A 619 -6.07 16.98 -20.78
N TYR A 620 -5.57 17.14 -22.00
CA TYR A 620 -5.94 18.24 -22.90
C TYR A 620 -6.41 17.68 -24.25
N ILE A 621 -7.72 17.57 -24.44
CA ILE A 621 -8.39 16.90 -25.56
C ILE A 621 -8.16 17.67 -26.86
N ASP A 622 -7.36 17.12 -27.78
CA ASP A 622 -6.96 17.78 -29.03
C ASP A 622 -7.86 17.41 -30.21
N VAL A 623 -9.17 17.50 -29.98
CA VAL A 623 -10.22 17.37 -30.99
C VAL A 623 -11.40 18.25 -30.61
N ASP A 624 -12.11 18.81 -31.60
CA ASP A 624 -13.40 19.48 -31.39
C ASP A 624 -14.36 18.52 -30.69
N ALA A 625 -14.77 18.89 -29.48
CA ALA A 625 -15.59 18.08 -28.57
C ALA A 625 -16.93 17.65 -29.18
N SER A 626 -17.40 18.33 -30.24
CA SER A 626 -18.58 17.95 -31.03
C SER A 626 -18.44 16.59 -31.74
N ASN A 627 -17.21 16.06 -31.87
CA ASN A 627 -16.88 14.83 -32.59
C ASN A 627 -16.47 13.68 -31.65
N LEU A 628 -16.54 13.88 -30.33
CA LEU A 628 -16.20 12.84 -29.34
C LEU A 628 -17.22 11.69 -29.39
N GLY A 629 -16.71 10.46 -29.45
CA GLY A 629 -17.50 9.23 -29.49
C GLY A 629 -17.58 8.49 -28.15
N GLY A 630 -18.04 7.25 -28.18
CA GLY A 630 -18.11 6.37 -26.99
C GLY A 630 -19.00 6.93 -25.86
N GLY A 631 -18.66 6.58 -24.62
CA GLY A 631 -19.40 7.05 -23.44
C GLY A 631 -19.40 8.57 -23.28
N ILE A 632 -18.27 9.25 -23.49
CA ILE A 632 -18.20 10.72 -23.39
C ILE A 632 -19.09 11.42 -24.44
N GLY A 633 -19.17 10.90 -25.67
CA GLY A 633 -20.13 11.39 -26.68
C GLY A 633 -21.58 11.14 -26.29
N SER A 634 -21.86 10.03 -25.58
CA SER A 634 -23.20 9.76 -25.03
C SER A 634 -23.56 10.72 -23.89
N MET A 635 -22.61 11.08 -23.02
CA MET A 635 -22.82 12.08 -21.96
C MET A 635 -23.07 13.47 -22.56
N ILE A 636 -22.22 13.92 -23.49
CA ILE A 636 -22.37 15.21 -24.20
C ILE A 636 -23.73 15.35 -24.91
N SER A 637 -24.30 14.25 -25.41
CA SER A 637 -25.59 14.26 -26.13
C SER A 637 -26.83 14.00 -25.26
N SER A 638 -26.67 13.63 -23.98
CA SER A 638 -27.79 13.33 -23.07
C SER A 638 -27.91 14.27 -21.86
N PHE A 639 -26.84 14.91 -21.42
CA PHE A 639 -26.83 15.76 -20.22
C PHE A 639 -27.41 17.15 -20.47
N ASN A 640 -28.06 17.74 -19.45
CA ASN A 640 -28.65 19.08 -19.53
C ASN A 640 -27.58 20.19 -19.64
N ASN A 641 -26.38 19.94 -19.11
CA ASN A 641 -25.24 20.85 -19.14
C ASN A 641 -23.97 20.11 -19.62
N PRO A 642 -23.75 19.98 -20.94
CA PRO A 642 -22.62 19.23 -21.48
C PRO A 642 -21.27 19.95 -21.39
N PHE A 643 -21.18 21.08 -20.68
CA PHE A 643 -19.92 21.83 -20.51
C PHE A 643 -19.10 21.39 -19.29
N PHE A 644 -19.76 20.84 -18.26
CA PHE A 644 -19.12 20.36 -17.04
C PHE A 644 -19.81 19.06 -16.58
N MET A 645 -19.06 17.97 -16.51
CA MET A 645 -19.55 16.63 -16.18
C MET A 645 -18.42 15.78 -15.58
N GLY A 646 -18.73 14.62 -15.03
CA GLY A 646 -17.70 13.66 -14.67
C GLY A 646 -18.16 12.22 -14.59
N ILE A 647 -17.25 11.37 -14.11
CA ILE A 647 -17.41 9.95 -13.89
C ILE A 647 -16.83 9.65 -12.51
N ASP A 648 -17.56 8.91 -11.67
CA ASP A 648 -17.09 8.51 -10.35
C ASP A 648 -16.29 7.19 -10.38
N ARG A 649 -15.81 6.76 -9.21
CA ARG A 649 -15.08 5.51 -8.97
C ARG A 649 -15.91 4.24 -9.25
N PHE A 650 -17.23 4.35 -9.44
CA PHE A 650 -18.11 3.27 -9.90
C PHE A 650 -18.42 3.35 -11.41
N GLN A 651 -17.61 4.11 -12.16
CA GLN A 651 -17.77 4.33 -13.60
C GLN A 651 -19.10 5.03 -13.95
N LEU A 652 -19.81 5.62 -12.98
CA LEU A 652 -21.12 6.23 -13.16
C LEU A 652 -20.99 7.68 -13.60
N SER A 653 -21.75 8.05 -14.63
CA SER A 653 -21.81 9.41 -15.16
C SER A 653 -22.50 10.39 -14.20
N ARG A 654 -21.89 11.55 -13.95
CA ARG A 654 -22.34 12.55 -12.97
C ARG A 654 -22.60 13.92 -13.62
N GLU A 655 -23.84 14.42 -13.50
CA GLU A 655 -24.23 15.80 -13.86
C GLU A 655 -23.81 16.80 -12.77
N THR A 656 -23.08 17.85 -13.14
CA THR A 656 -22.76 18.98 -12.24
C THR A 656 -24.00 19.84 -11.94
N GLY A 657 -24.03 20.41 -10.73
CA GLY A 657 -25.12 21.23 -10.23
C GLY A 657 -25.01 22.72 -10.55
N SER A 658 -25.47 23.55 -9.61
CA SER A 658 -25.52 25.01 -9.66
C SER A 658 -24.23 25.65 -9.18
N LEU A 659 -23.61 26.49 -10.02
CA LEU A 659 -22.45 27.33 -9.68
C LEU A 659 -22.84 28.65 -8.97
N TYR A 660 -24.09 28.81 -8.54
CA TYR A 660 -24.55 30.02 -7.84
C TYR A 660 -24.18 29.98 -6.36
N ALA A 661 -23.15 30.74 -5.99
CA ALA A 661 -22.70 30.92 -4.62
C ALA A 661 -23.69 31.83 -3.86
N TRP A 662 -24.49 31.23 -2.98
CA TRP A 662 -25.57 31.93 -2.26
C TRP A 662 -25.06 32.97 -1.26
N THR A 663 -23.84 32.84 -0.77
CA THR A 663 -23.22 33.79 0.18
C THR A 663 -22.81 35.09 -0.51
N THR A 664 -22.27 35.01 -1.74
CA THR A 664 -21.89 36.18 -2.57
C THR A 664 -23.02 36.68 -3.47
N GLN A 665 -24.08 35.88 -3.66
CA GLN A 665 -25.19 36.09 -4.60
C GLN A 665 -24.75 36.18 -6.07
N SER A 666 -23.67 35.48 -6.42
CA SER A 666 -23.07 35.48 -7.76
C SER A 666 -22.69 34.06 -8.22
N ASN A 667 -22.32 33.88 -9.48
CA ASN A 667 -21.78 32.60 -9.94
C ASN A 667 -20.29 32.53 -9.60
N ASP A 668 -19.87 31.51 -8.85
CA ASP A 668 -18.46 31.24 -8.58
C ASP A 668 -18.03 29.90 -9.24
N PRO A 669 -17.14 29.93 -10.24
CA PRO A 669 -16.58 28.74 -10.88
C PRO A 669 -15.87 27.73 -9.98
N TYR A 670 -15.30 28.13 -8.83
CA TYR A 670 -14.56 27.21 -7.97
C TYR A 670 -15.46 26.14 -7.36
N HIS A 671 -16.78 26.37 -7.32
CA HIS A 671 -17.79 25.34 -7.01
C HIS A 671 -17.67 24.08 -7.87
N LEU A 672 -17.10 24.15 -9.08
CA LEU A 672 -16.85 22.95 -9.89
C LEU A 672 -15.91 21.94 -9.19
N SER A 673 -15.01 22.40 -8.30
CA SER A 673 -14.12 21.52 -7.53
C SER A 673 -14.85 20.75 -6.41
N PHE A 674 -16.03 21.21 -6.01
CA PHE A 674 -16.85 20.53 -5.01
C PHE A 674 -17.48 19.23 -5.55
N GLU A 675 -17.61 19.05 -6.87
CA GLU A 675 -18.22 17.86 -7.45
C GLU A 675 -17.35 16.61 -7.27
N PRO A 676 -16.04 16.58 -7.62
CA PRO A 676 -15.20 15.42 -7.33
C PRO A 676 -15.03 15.14 -5.83
N ASN A 677 -14.97 16.18 -4.98
CA ASN A 677 -14.95 16.02 -3.52
C ASN A 677 -16.22 15.30 -3.01
N GLN A 678 -17.40 15.68 -3.50
CA GLN A 678 -18.64 14.97 -3.22
C GLN A 678 -18.58 13.50 -3.67
N TRP A 679 -18.08 13.21 -4.88
CA TRP A 679 -18.04 11.84 -5.40
C TRP A 679 -17.07 10.93 -4.63
N VAL A 680 -15.97 11.50 -4.09
CA VAL A 680 -15.06 10.79 -3.18
C VAL A 680 -15.72 10.56 -1.81
N ALA A 681 -16.43 11.55 -1.25
CA ALA A 681 -17.18 11.39 0.00
C ALA A 681 -18.37 10.41 -0.12
N GLU A 682 -18.98 10.30 -1.30
CA GLU A 682 -20.02 9.32 -1.62
C GLU A 682 -19.49 7.88 -1.78
N PHE A 683 -18.19 7.68 -2.01
CA PHE A 683 -17.66 6.35 -2.28
C PHE A 683 -17.80 5.37 -1.09
N PRO A 684 -17.37 5.71 0.15
CA PRO A 684 -17.58 4.85 1.32
C PRO A 684 -19.06 4.54 1.58
N THR A 685 -19.95 5.51 1.32
CA THR A 685 -21.40 5.32 1.46
C THR A 685 -21.96 4.21 0.57
N LYS A 686 -21.38 4.01 -0.62
CA LYS A 686 -21.88 3.06 -1.62
C LYS A 686 -21.11 1.74 -1.67
N ILE A 687 -19.81 1.73 -1.40
CA ILE A 687 -19.03 0.49 -1.34
C ILE A 687 -19.42 -0.36 -0.11
N ARG A 688 -20.03 0.26 0.92
CA ARG A 688 -20.51 -0.43 2.13
C ARG A 688 -21.49 -1.59 1.85
N GLU A 689 -22.32 -1.50 0.81
CA GLU A 689 -23.23 -2.60 0.42
C GLU A 689 -22.49 -3.79 -0.25
N GLN A 690 -21.16 -3.70 -0.44
CA GLN A 690 -20.30 -4.73 -1.04
C GLN A 690 -19.29 -5.34 -0.05
N ASP A 691 -19.23 -4.85 1.19
CA ASP A 691 -18.36 -5.39 2.24
C ASP A 691 -18.87 -6.77 2.71
N PRO A 692 -18.04 -7.84 2.70
CA PRO A 692 -18.49 -9.21 2.97
C PRO A 692 -18.90 -9.49 4.42
N ALA A 693 -18.56 -8.63 5.39
CA ALA A 693 -19.07 -8.71 6.77
C ALA A 693 -20.44 -8.02 6.93
N VAL A 694 -20.84 -7.21 5.94
CA VAL A 694 -22.08 -6.40 5.99
C VAL A 694 -23.26 -7.17 5.42
N HIS A 695 -24.25 -7.38 6.28
CA HIS A 695 -25.47 -8.11 5.96
C HIS A 695 -26.59 -7.13 5.62
N ALA A 696 -27.00 -7.11 4.34
CA ALA A 696 -27.94 -6.14 3.81
C ALA A 696 -29.40 -6.62 3.84
N VAL A 697 -30.28 -5.87 4.53
CA VAL A 697 -31.74 -6.08 4.54
C VAL A 697 -32.41 -4.91 3.82
N GLN A 698 -32.82 -5.13 2.57
CA GLN A 698 -33.46 -4.11 1.74
C GLN A 698 -34.90 -3.84 2.19
N ILE A 699 -35.18 -2.60 2.61
CA ILE A 699 -36.50 -2.16 3.09
C ILE A 699 -37.31 -1.52 1.95
N MET A 700 -36.65 -0.78 1.08
CA MET A 700 -37.25 -0.16 -0.11
C MET A 700 -36.29 -0.31 -1.29
N ASP A 701 -36.78 -0.85 -2.41
CA ASP A 701 -36.05 -0.98 -3.68
C ASP A 701 -36.65 -0.01 -4.70
N PHE A 702 -35.91 1.05 -5.05
CA PHE A 702 -36.30 2.11 -5.98
C PHE A 702 -37.79 2.56 -5.86
N GLN A 703 -38.31 2.59 -4.63
CA GLN A 703 -39.75 2.63 -4.36
C GLN A 703 -40.29 4.04 -4.57
N ARG A 704 -41.32 4.17 -5.43
CA ARG A 704 -41.90 5.47 -5.75
C ARG A 704 -42.58 6.15 -4.56
N HIS A 705 -41.97 7.21 -4.02
CA HIS A 705 -42.67 8.13 -3.10
C HIS A 705 -43.33 9.27 -3.88
N ALA A 706 -44.65 9.36 -3.81
CA ALA A 706 -45.43 10.29 -4.64
C ALA A 706 -45.17 11.78 -4.32
N GLY A 707 -44.99 12.10 -3.03
CA GLY A 707 -44.71 13.46 -2.53
C GLY A 707 -45.79 14.50 -2.85
N GLY A 708 -45.49 15.76 -2.51
CA GLY A 708 -46.30 16.92 -2.85
C GLY A 708 -46.19 18.07 -1.83
N TRP A 709 -46.69 19.24 -2.22
CA TRP A 709 -46.68 20.50 -1.43
C TRP A 709 -47.43 20.46 -0.09
N GLN A 710 -48.07 19.35 0.28
CA GLN A 710 -48.79 19.18 1.53
C GLN A 710 -47.98 18.29 2.49
N SER A 711 -47.84 18.71 3.74
CA SER A 711 -47.17 17.89 4.75
C SER A 711 -47.96 16.59 5.04
N GLY A 712 -47.24 15.48 5.22
CA GLY A 712 -47.83 14.20 5.66
C GLY A 712 -48.00 13.12 4.58
N TYR A 713 -47.30 13.21 3.44
CA TYR A 713 -47.14 12.03 2.57
C TYR A 713 -46.31 10.95 3.29
N SER A 714 -46.64 9.69 3.05
CA SER A 714 -45.88 8.55 3.58
C SER A 714 -45.95 7.36 2.63
N SER A 715 -44.80 6.71 2.44
CA SER A 715 -44.68 5.40 1.82
C SER A 715 -44.52 4.35 2.92
N PHE A 716 -45.03 3.15 2.69
CA PHE A 716 -44.89 2.03 3.63
C PHE A 716 -44.22 0.85 2.92
N ALA A 717 -43.46 0.10 3.69
CA ALA A 717 -42.87 -1.19 3.31
C ALA A 717 -42.86 -2.14 4.52
N ASN A 718 -42.69 -3.43 4.25
CA ASN A 718 -42.45 -4.47 5.25
C ASN A 718 -41.11 -5.14 4.93
N ALA A 719 -40.36 -5.51 5.96
CA ALA A 719 -39.14 -6.30 5.83
C ALA A 719 -39.02 -7.26 7.02
N THR A 720 -38.51 -8.46 6.76
CA THR A 720 -38.22 -9.48 7.79
C THR A 720 -36.71 -9.53 8.02
N PHE A 721 -36.29 -9.48 9.28
CA PHE A 721 -34.87 -9.52 9.66
C PHE A 721 -34.41 -10.97 9.86
N ASP A 722 -34.26 -11.67 8.74
CA ASP A 722 -33.80 -13.07 8.65
C ASP A 722 -32.30 -13.05 8.29
N LEU A 723 -31.44 -12.93 9.31
CA LEU A 723 -29.98 -12.79 9.16
C LEU A 723 -29.29 -14.17 9.30
N PRO A 724 -28.07 -14.37 8.73
CA PRO A 724 -27.36 -15.66 8.84
C PRO A 724 -26.93 -16.03 10.26
N ASN A 725 -26.76 -15.03 11.14
CA ASN A 725 -26.58 -15.18 12.58
C ASN A 725 -27.75 -14.50 13.30
N ASP A 726 -28.06 -14.90 14.54
CA ASP A 726 -29.05 -14.19 15.36
C ASP A 726 -28.67 -12.71 15.47
N LEU A 727 -29.63 -11.81 15.29
CA LEU A 727 -29.46 -10.38 15.48
C LEU A 727 -28.66 -9.99 16.75
N THR A 728 -28.66 -10.80 17.82
CA THR A 728 -27.87 -10.56 19.04
C THR A 728 -26.35 -10.66 18.89
N SER A 729 -25.81 -11.22 17.80
CA SER A 729 -24.37 -11.20 17.50
C SER A 729 -23.89 -9.89 16.86
N TYR A 730 -24.80 -9.03 16.38
CA TYR A 730 -24.46 -7.80 15.65
C TYR A 730 -24.39 -6.58 16.58
N ASP A 731 -23.26 -5.87 16.57
CA ASP A 731 -23.05 -4.64 17.35
C ASP A 731 -23.37 -3.35 16.58
N THR A 732 -23.37 -3.41 15.25
CA THR A 732 -23.45 -2.23 14.36
C THR A 732 -24.66 -2.31 13.43
N LEU A 733 -25.34 -1.18 13.25
CA LEU A 733 -26.42 -0.98 12.28
C LEU A 733 -26.29 0.38 11.61
N GLU A 734 -26.03 0.37 10.31
CA GLU A 734 -26.09 1.55 9.46
C GLU A 734 -27.34 1.48 8.56
N VAL A 735 -27.81 2.63 8.06
CA VAL A 735 -28.85 2.69 7.04
C VAL A 735 -28.31 3.41 5.81
N TYR A 736 -28.19 2.68 4.71
CA TYR A 736 -28.00 3.26 3.39
C TYR A 736 -29.34 3.81 2.89
N HIS A 737 -29.34 5.04 2.41
CA HIS A 737 -30.50 5.65 1.76
C HIS A 737 -30.09 6.42 0.50
N GLU A 738 -30.62 5.99 -0.64
CA GLU A 738 -30.64 6.76 -1.89
C GLU A 738 -32.00 7.44 -2.05
N HIS A 739 -32.00 8.76 -2.22
CA HIS A 739 -33.16 9.54 -2.64
C HIS A 739 -33.01 9.97 -4.10
N ALA A 740 -33.34 9.04 -5.01
CA ALA A 740 -33.24 9.23 -6.44
C ALA A 740 -34.40 10.07 -7.02
N CYS A 741 -34.18 10.57 -8.22
CA CYS A 741 -35.10 11.33 -9.04
C CYS A 741 -35.47 10.52 -10.29
N PHE A 742 -36.74 10.56 -10.68
CA PHE A 742 -37.30 9.70 -11.73
C PHE A 742 -36.69 9.86 -13.13
N GLU A 743 -36.12 11.03 -13.43
CA GLU A 743 -35.43 11.31 -14.69
C GLU A 743 -33.90 11.22 -14.51
N ARG A 744 -33.42 10.70 -13.35
CA ARG A 744 -32.04 10.70 -12.77
C ARG A 744 -31.25 12.03 -12.83
N THR A 745 -31.90 13.10 -13.28
CA THR A 745 -31.30 14.37 -13.69
C THR A 745 -31.50 15.47 -12.65
N ASN A 746 -30.53 16.39 -12.63
CA ASN A 746 -30.62 17.64 -11.87
C ASN A 746 -31.87 18.44 -12.27
N ARG A 747 -32.35 19.30 -11.36
CA ARG A 747 -33.57 20.08 -11.57
C ARG A 747 -33.44 21.04 -12.76
N TYR A 748 -34.36 20.91 -13.74
CA TYR A 748 -34.37 21.74 -14.95
C TYR A 748 -35.76 22.29 -15.26
N GLN A 749 -35.84 23.42 -15.99
CA GLN A 749 -37.13 23.98 -16.43
C GLN A 749 -37.53 23.43 -17.80
N LYS A 750 -38.79 22.97 -17.94
CA LYS A 750 -39.35 22.47 -19.20
C LYS A 750 -39.91 23.64 -20.03
N SER A 751 -40.05 23.42 -21.34
CA SER A 751 -40.44 24.46 -22.32
C SER A 751 -41.87 25.01 -22.17
N ASP A 752 -42.71 24.39 -21.35
CA ASP A 752 -44.03 24.87 -20.95
C ASP A 752 -44.01 25.73 -19.67
N GLY A 753 -42.83 25.92 -19.06
CA GLY A 753 -42.62 26.65 -17.81
C GLY A 753 -42.73 25.80 -16.55
N SER A 754 -43.09 24.51 -16.65
CA SER A 754 -42.99 23.54 -15.56
C SER A 754 -41.53 23.12 -15.31
N TYR A 755 -41.29 22.19 -14.38
CA TYR A 755 -39.94 21.71 -14.05
C TYR A 755 -39.86 20.18 -14.10
N GLY A 756 -38.67 19.67 -14.41
CA GLY A 756 -38.29 18.25 -14.37
C GLY A 756 -37.10 17.98 -13.48
N GLY A 757 -36.62 16.75 -13.55
CA GLY A 757 -35.58 16.23 -12.66
C GLY A 757 -36.07 16.23 -11.21
N CYS A 758 -35.17 16.60 -10.32
CA CYS A 758 -35.41 16.63 -8.88
C CYS A 758 -36.35 17.75 -8.38
N HIS A 759 -36.88 17.54 -7.17
CA HIS A 759 -37.69 18.53 -6.43
C HIS A 759 -36.86 19.73 -5.97
N GLU A 760 -37.52 20.80 -5.54
CA GLU A 760 -36.88 22.12 -5.38
C GLU A 760 -36.51 22.53 -3.96
N TRP A 761 -36.86 21.74 -2.93
CA TRP A 761 -36.68 22.09 -1.51
C TRP A 761 -36.04 20.98 -0.65
N ASP A 762 -35.35 21.44 0.38
CA ASP A 762 -34.82 20.73 1.56
C ASP A 762 -35.93 20.37 2.57
N TYR A 763 -36.70 19.31 2.28
CA TYR A 763 -37.66 18.82 3.27
C TYR A 763 -37.03 17.78 4.20
N LEU A 764 -37.47 17.82 5.46
CA LEU A 764 -37.33 16.73 6.42
C LEU A 764 -37.88 15.41 5.83
N ALA A 765 -37.01 14.41 5.76
CA ALA A 765 -37.32 13.01 5.52
C ALA A 765 -37.07 12.20 6.80
N TYR A 766 -37.89 11.16 7.01
CA TYR A 766 -37.82 10.30 8.18
C TYR A 766 -38.11 8.85 7.77
N MET A 767 -37.38 7.89 8.34
CA MET A 767 -37.90 6.54 8.50
C MET A 767 -38.50 6.39 9.90
N PHE A 768 -39.75 5.91 9.96
CA PHE A 768 -40.39 5.50 11.20
C PHE A 768 -40.59 3.99 11.20
N ILE A 769 -40.34 3.36 12.34
CA ILE A 769 -40.71 1.97 12.59
C ILE A 769 -42.12 1.91 13.21
N CYS A 770 -42.89 0.88 12.88
CA CYS A 770 -44.24 0.68 13.41
C CYS A 770 -44.26 -0.16 14.71
N ASP A 771 -45.25 0.07 15.56
CA ASP A 771 -45.38 -0.59 16.86
C ASP A 771 -45.61 -2.11 16.68
N ARG A 772 -44.85 -2.92 17.41
CA ARG A 772 -44.86 -4.40 17.35
C ARG A 772 -46.24 -5.03 17.55
N ASP A 773 -47.02 -4.51 18.50
CA ASP A 773 -48.38 -4.98 18.77
C ASP A 773 -49.45 -4.35 17.86
N ASN A 774 -49.09 -3.36 17.02
CA ASN A 774 -50.03 -2.57 16.23
C ASN A 774 -49.36 -1.84 15.05
N ASP A 775 -49.19 -2.53 13.92
CA ASP A 775 -48.56 -2.05 12.68
C ASP A 775 -49.16 -0.75 12.09
N SER A 776 -50.32 -0.33 12.58
CA SER A 776 -51.04 0.87 12.16
C SER A 776 -50.61 2.13 12.93
N VAL A 777 -49.76 1.99 13.95
CA VAL A 777 -49.12 3.09 14.67
C VAL A 777 -47.63 3.09 14.32
N CYS A 778 -47.16 4.17 13.68
CA CYS A 778 -45.77 4.29 13.21
C CYS A 778 -45.23 5.67 13.57
N ASN A 779 -44.94 5.87 14.86
CA ASN A 779 -44.54 7.16 15.42
C ASN A 779 -43.11 7.15 15.99
N THR A 780 -42.47 5.97 16.08
CA THR A 780 -41.10 5.79 16.57
C THR A 780 -40.13 6.10 15.43
N GLU A 781 -39.43 7.22 15.55
CA GLU A 781 -38.44 7.69 14.57
C GLU A 781 -37.16 6.85 14.71
N SER A 782 -36.69 6.24 13.62
CA SER A 782 -35.47 5.43 13.59
C SER A 782 -34.30 6.17 12.93
N VAL A 783 -34.56 6.95 11.88
CA VAL A 783 -33.53 7.76 11.21
C VAL A 783 -34.17 8.96 10.50
N ARG A 784 -33.40 10.03 10.33
CA ARG A 784 -33.83 11.31 9.75
C ARG A 784 -32.78 11.81 8.76
N TRP A 785 -33.23 12.37 7.65
CA TRP A 785 -32.39 13.01 6.65
C TRP A 785 -32.98 14.37 6.26
N ILE A 786 -32.15 15.25 5.70
CA ILE A 786 -32.64 16.44 4.99
C ILE A 786 -32.27 16.31 3.53
N THR A 787 -33.27 16.31 2.65
CA THR A 787 -33.03 16.17 1.22
C THR A 787 -32.28 17.38 0.65
N THR A 788 -31.74 17.17 -0.53
CA THR A 788 -31.12 18.18 -1.41
C THR A 788 -32.11 19.21 -1.98
N TYR A 789 -31.59 20.36 -2.41
CA TYR A 789 -32.24 21.27 -3.34
C TYR A 789 -31.93 20.89 -4.80
N GLY A 790 -32.82 20.16 -5.48
CA GLY A 790 -32.73 19.99 -6.94
C GLY A 790 -31.64 19.06 -7.48
N ARG A 791 -31.05 18.21 -6.63
CA ARG A 791 -30.12 17.12 -7.02
C ARG A 791 -30.61 15.79 -6.42
N GLU A 792 -29.99 14.68 -6.79
CA GLU A 792 -30.14 13.42 -6.05
C GLU A 792 -29.33 13.47 -4.75
N GLY A 793 -29.54 12.53 -3.84
CA GLY A 793 -28.74 12.40 -2.61
C GLY A 793 -28.64 10.94 -2.18
N MET A 794 -27.53 10.60 -1.54
CA MET A 794 -27.16 9.24 -1.14
C MET A 794 -26.37 9.33 0.17
N TRP A 795 -26.78 8.57 1.19
CA TRP A 795 -26.22 8.69 2.54
C TRP A 795 -26.11 7.34 3.23
N LEU A 796 -25.10 7.19 4.09
CA LEU A 796 -24.93 6.08 5.02
C LEU A 796 -24.98 6.64 6.45
N THR A 797 -25.97 6.22 7.24
CA THR A 797 -26.21 6.77 8.58
C THR A 797 -26.10 5.69 9.66
N ASP A 798 -25.11 5.79 10.54
CA ASP A 798 -25.00 4.94 11.74
C ASP A 798 -26.20 5.21 12.67
N ILE A 799 -26.96 4.14 12.98
CA ILE A 799 -28.04 4.10 13.97
C ILE A 799 -27.90 2.90 14.92
N SER A 800 -26.67 2.39 15.12
CA SER A 800 -26.34 1.28 16.01
C SER A 800 -26.95 1.40 17.42
N PRO A 801 -27.05 2.61 18.04
CA PRO A 801 -27.74 2.76 19.33
C PRO A 801 -29.24 2.42 19.31
N TYR A 802 -29.87 2.25 18.15
CA TYR A 802 -31.26 1.85 17.97
C TYR A 802 -31.45 0.37 17.56
N LEU A 803 -30.39 -0.46 17.56
CA LEU A 803 -30.48 -1.91 17.33
C LEU A 803 -31.58 -2.59 18.18
N PHE A 804 -31.78 -2.14 19.42
CA PHE A 804 -32.83 -2.64 20.34
C PHE A 804 -34.28 -2.52 19.82
N MET A 805 -34.52 -1.76 18.75
CA MET A 805 -35.87 -1.62 18.16
C MET A 805 -36.27 -2.84 17.30
N LEU A 806 -35.31 -3.70 16.94
CA LEU A 806 -35.46 -4.87 16.08
C LEU A 806 -35.26 -6.17 16.88
N ASN A 807 -35.77 -7.29 16.36
CA ASN A 807 -35.45 -8.64 16.84
C ASN A 807 -35.19 -9.53 15.62
N ASP A 808 -34.48 -10.62 15.87
CA ASP A 808 -34.28 -11.70 14.91
C ASP A 808 -35.61 -12.32 14.42
N GLY A 809 -35.67 -12.65 13.13
CA GLY A 809 -36.83 -13.25 12.47
C GLY A 809 -38.11 -12.39 12.45
N GLU A 810 -38.07 -11.12 12.88
CA GLU A 810 -39.27 -10.29 13.02
C GLU A 810 -39.66 -9.60 11.69
N ASP A 811 -40.89 -9.83 11.21
CA ASP A 811 -41.50 -8.98 10.17
C ASP A 811 -41.86 -7.61 10.77
N ARG A 812 -41.15 -6.57 10.34
CA ARG A 812 -41.37 -5.19 10.76
C ARG A 812 -41.99 -4.39 9.63
N ARG A 813 -42.98 -3.58 9.97
CA ARG A 813 -43.52 -2.55 9.07
C ARG A 813 -42.80 -1.22 9.30
N PHE A 814 -42.45 -0.57 8.20
CA PHE A 814 -41.81 0.74 8.17
C PHE A 814 -42.67 1.77 7.44
N LYS A 815 -42.47 3.04 7.79
CA LYS A 815 -43.14 4.19 7.18
C LYS A 815 -42.12 5.30 6.92
N TYR A 816 -41.67 5.41 5.67
CA TYR A 816 -40.95 6.59 5.20
C TYR A 816 -41.93 7.76 5.11
N ALA A 817 -41.58 8.92 5.67
CA ALA A 817 -42.40 10.12 5.64
C ALA A 817 -41.59 11.36 5.27
N GLY A 818 -42.17 12.17 4.39
CA GLY A 818 -41.56 13.37 3.84
C GLY A 818 -42.45 13.95 2.75
N ALA A 819 -42.28 15.25 2.46
CA ALA A 819 -43.04 15.91 1.40
C ALA A 819 -42.46 15.65 -0.02
N ASN A 820 -41.23 15.15 -0.10
CA ASN A 820 -40.51 15.08 -1.37
C ASN A 820 -40.88 13.92 -2.26
N LYS A 821 -40.93 14.21 -3.57
CA LYS A 821 -41.20 13.24 -4.63
C LYS A 821 -39.87 12.71 -5.16
N GLY A 822 -39.58 11.46 -4.82
CA GLY A 822 -38.40 10.72 -5.24
C GLY A 822 -38.72 9.26 -5.54
N ASP A 823 -37.68 8.51 -5.82
CA ASP A 823 -37.65 7.06 -5.94
C ASP A 823 -36.65 6.59 -4.87
N LEU A 824 -37.09 5.75 -3.94
CA LEU A 824 -36.39 5.53 -2.67
C LEU A 824 -35.71 4.16 -2.64
N THR A 825 -34.40 4.15 -2.47
CA THR A 825 -33.66 2.95 -2.03
C THR A 825 -33.35 3.13 -0.56
N VAL A 826 -33.68 2.14 0.28
CA VAL A 826 -33.35 2.11 1.71
C VAL A 826 -32.95 0.70 2.11
N THR A 827 -31.72 0.53 2.57
CA THR A 827 -31.15 -0.75 3.01
C THR A 827 -30.66 -0.61 4.45
N PHE A 828 -31.02 -1.56 5.32
CA PHE A 828 -30.48 -1.66 6.68
C PHE A 828 -29.29 -2.61 6.64
N LEU A 829 -28.14 -2.16 7.14
CA LEU A 829 -26.85 -2.82 6.98
C LEU A 829 -26.32 -3.24 8.36
N PHE A 830 -26.24 -4.55 8.60
CA PHE A 830 -25.86 -5.14 9.88
C PHE A 830 -24.44 -5.68 9.84
N SER A 831 -23.62 -5.31 10.81
CA SER A 831 -22.23 -5.77 10.93
C SER A 831 -21.85 -6.01 12.41
N ASN A 832 -20.73 -6.70 12.63
CA ASN A 832 -20.15 -6.98 13.93
C ASN A 832 -18.65 -6.68 13.87
N TRP A 833 -18.20 -5.64 14.58
CA TRP A 833 -16.80 -5.21 14.58
C TRP A 833 -16.11 -5.48 15.92
N GLY A 834 -16.56 -6.51 16.64
CA GLY A 834 -15.84 -7.05 17.80
C GLY A 834 -15.91 -6.20 19.07
N SER A 835 -16.75 -5.16 19.12
CA SER A 835 -16.86 -4.26 20.29
C SER A 835 -17.35 -4.96 21.58
N GLY A 836 -17.83 -6.19 21.47
CA GLY A 836 -18.28 -7.03 22.58
C GLY A 836 -19.57 -6.57 23.25
N THR A 837 -20.18 -5.46 22.80
CA THR A 837 -21.42 -4.90 23.37
C THR A 837 -22.33 -4.31 22.31
N ARG A 838 -23.64 -4.36 22.53
CA ARG A 838 -24.66 -3.85 21.61
C ARG A 838 -25.77 -3.12 22.36
N ALA A 839 -26.53 -2.26 21.69
CA ALA A 839 -27.72 -1.64 22.27
C ALA A 839 -28.83 -2.69 22.46
N VAL A 840 -29.11 -3.06 23.73
CA VAL A 840 -30.07 -4.13 24.09
C VAL A 840 -31.45 -3.57 24.44
N ASN A 841 -31.54 -2.33 24.94
CA ASN A 841 -32.80 -1.71 25.34
C ASN A 841 -32.70 -0.18 25.35
N GLY A 842 -33.82 0.53 25.29
CA GLY A 842 -33.87 1.99 25.36
C GLY A 842 -35.13 2.55 26.01
N THR A 843 -34.98 3.66 26.73
CA THR A 843 -36.08 4.45 27.32
C THR A 843 -36.19 5.81 26.64
N TYR A 844 -37.35 6.10 26.05
CA TYR A 844 -37.62 7.40 25.44
C TYR A 844 -37.63 8.49 26.51
N ALA A 845 -36.74 9.47 26.38
CA ALA A 845 -36.49 10.49 27.39
C ALA A 845 -37.23 11.79 27.08
N PHE A 846 -36.90 12.44 25.97
CA PHE A 846 -37.31 13.81 25.70
C PHE A 846 -37.69 14.07 24.24
N SER A 847 -38.63 15.01 24.07
CA SER A 847 -39.16 15.43 22.78
C SER A 847 -38.88 16.90 22.48
N GLY A 848 -38.76 17.19 21.18
CA GLY A 848 -38.71 18.54 20.64
C GLY A 848 -40.01 19.33 20.81
N GLY A 849 -40.02 20.56 20.31
CA GLY A 849 -41.13 21.48 20.52
C GLY A 849 -40.89 22.88 19.94
N GLN A 850 -41.81 23.79 20.24
CA GLN A 850 -41.66 25.19 19.83
C GLN A 850 -40.57 25.86 20.66
N PHE A 851 -39.58 26.44 20.00
CA PHE A 851 -38.53 27.23 20.63
C PHE A 851 -38.99 28.69 20.71
N ASP A 852 -39.93 28.93 21.63
CA ASP A 852 -40.74 30.17 21.70
C ASP A 852 -40.62 30.91 23.05
N GLY A 853 -39.58 30.62 23.82
CA GLY A 853 -39.41 31.07 25.21
C GLY A 853 -40.28 30.33 26.24
N THR A 854 -40.85 29.19 25.85
CA THR A 854 -41.44 28.22 26.78
C THR A 854 -40.95 26.78 26.52
N TYR A 855 -39.80 26.62 25.87
CA TYR A 855 -39.27 25.29 25.48
C TYR A 855 -38.97 24.41 26.70
N ASN A 856 -38.52 25.02 27.81
CA ASN A 856 -38.26 24.33 29.07
C ASN A 856 -39.46 24.34 30.03
N ASN A 857 -40.65 24.68 29.55
CA ASN A 857 -41.87 24.65 30.36
C ASN A 857 -42.38 23.21 30.52
N GLU A 858 -42.18 22.64 31.71
CA GLU A 858 -42.63 21.30 32.12
C GLU A 858 -44.15 21.08 32.03
N SER A 859 -44.95 22.15 31.91
CA SER A 859 -46.40 22.04 31.61
C SER A 859 -46.72 21.86 30.11
N ARG A 860 -45.72 21.95 29.22
CA ARG A 860 -45.83 21.72 27.77
C ARG A 860 -45.11 20.47 27.30
N TYR A 861 -43.92 20.22 27.84
CA TYR A 861 -42.99 19.18 27.37
C TYR A 861 -42.33 18.47 28.56
N LEU A 862 -41.99 17.18 28.41
CA LEU A 862 -41.21 16.48 29.43
C LEU A 862 -39.76 16.99 29.40
N ARG A 863 -39.24 17.40 30.57
CA ARG A 863 -37.89 17.96 30.76
C ARG A 863 -37.13 17.35 31.94
N GLN A 864 -37.72 16.36 32.59
CA GLN A 864 -37.12 15.56 33.67
C GLN A 864 -37.53 14.10 33.46
N LEU A 865 -36.60 13.16 33.57
CA LEU A 865 -36.82 11.72 33.48
C LEU A 865 -36.29 11.03 34.73
N ASN A 866 -37.08 10.09 35.26
CA ASN A 866 -36.63 9.12 36.26
C ASN A 866 -36.49 7.75 35.59
N PHE A 867 -35.33 7.12 35.67
CA PHE A 867 -35.08 5.78 35.09
C PHE A 867 -34.21 4.91 36.02
N SER A 868 -34.18 3.61 35.73
CA SER A 868 -33.39 2.60 36.45
C SER A 868 -32.53 1.83 35.46
N VAL A 869 -31.26 1.58 35.80
CA VAL A 869 -30.35 0.81 34.94
C VAL A 869 -30.67 -0.70 35.06
N PRO A 870 -30.81 -1.45 33.94
CA PRO A 870 -30.93 -2.90 33.99
C PRO A 870 -29.65 -3.57 34.50
N SER A 871 -29.77 -4.62 35.32
CA SER A 871 -28.59 -5.29 35.93
C SER A 871 -27.70 -6.08 34.97
N TYR A 872 -27.99 -6.08 33.67
CA TYR A 872 -27.15 -6.63 32.60
C TYR A 872 -26.35 -5.53 31.87
N ALA A 873 -26.64 -4.26 32.12
CA ALA A 873 -26.11 -3.17 31.32
C ALA A 873 -24.63 -2.96 31.63
N THR A 874 -23.79 -2.99 30.59
CA THR A 874 -22.35 -2.73 30.66
C THR A 874 -22.05 -1.24 30.52
N SER A 875 -22.81 -0.53 29.68
CA SER A 875 -22.77 0.92 29.54
C SER A 875 -24.17 1.52 29.33
N VAL A 876 -24.28 2.84 29.56
CA VAL A 876 -25.52 3.60 29.43
C VAL A 876 -25.22 4.93 28.75
N GLU A 877 -26.01 5.30 27.74
CA GLU A 877 -25.77 6.50 26.92
C GLU A 877 -27.03 7.36 26.74
N ILE A 878 -26.81 8.67 26.59
CA ILE A 878 -27.80 9.58 26.01
C ILE A 878 -27.61 9.53 24.50
N VAL A 879 -28.69 9.33 23.76
CA VAL A 879 -28.71 9.31 22.29
C VAL A 879 -29.73 10.34 21.82
N ALA A 880 -29.29 11.31 21.02
CA ALA A 880 -30.11 12.43 20.58
C ALA A 880 -30.06 12.63 19.06
N THR A 881 -31.20 12.96 18.46
CA THR A 881 -31.32 13.32 17.04
C THR A 881 -32.01 14.68 16.95
N ILE A 882 -31.23 15.77 16.97
CA ILE A 882 -31.75 17.14 17.11
C ILE A 882 -31.55 17.97 15.83
N THR A 883 -32.61 18.65 15.39
CA THR A 883 -32.53 19.65 14.29
C THR A 883 -33.41 20.87 14.58
N GLY A 884 -32.91 22.05 14.26
CA GLY A 884 -33.64 23.32 14.38
C GLY A 884 -34.32 23.74 13.09
N HIS A 885 -35.57 24.22 13.19
CA HIS A 885 -36.39 24.59 12.02
C HIS A 885 -37.09 25.94 12.20
N GLY A 886 -37.16 26.70 11.11
CA GLY A 886 -37.86 27.98 11.03
C GLY A 886 -36.92 29.19 11.14
N PHE A 887 -37.23 30.22 10.36
CA PHE A 887 -36.38 31.38 10.08
C PHE A 887 -37.23 32.66 9.88
N ASN A 888 -36.58 33.83 9.85
CA ASN A 888 -37.19 35.15 9.63
C ASN A 888 -38.40 35.43 10.54
N LYS A 889 -38.23 35.22 11.85
CA LYS A 889 -39.25 35.51 12.89
C LYS A 889 -38.80 36.61 13.86
N ASP A 890 -37.51 36.68 14.18
CA ASP A 890 -36.87 37.69 15.03
C ASP A 890 -35.37 37.84 14.68
N THR A 891 -34.68 38.71 15.42
CA THR A 891 -33.26 39.02 15.23
C THR A 891 -32.29 37.86 15.56
N ALA A 892 -32.70 36.84 16.31
CA ALA A 892 -31.87 35.65 16.55
C ALA A 892 -31.96 34.60 15.43
N ASN A 893 -32.92 34.74 14.49
CA ASN A 893 -33.19 33.81 13.39
C ASN A 893 -33.37 32.33 13.80
N CYS A 894 -33.73 32.07 15.06
CA CYS A 894 -34.00 30.74 15.58
C CYS A 894 -35.25 30.12 14.92
N ALA A 895 -35.33 28.78 14.79
CA ALA A 895 -34.40 27.77 15.30
C ALA A 895 -33.43 27.20 14.24
N GLU A 896 -33.57 27.55 12.97
CA GLU A 896 -32.76 26.97 11.88
C GLU A 896 -31.33 27.53 11.84
N PHE A 897 -31.17 28.84 12.03
CA PHE A 897 -29.90 29.57 11.89
C PHE A 897 -29.44 30.17 13.22
N CYS A 898 -29.58 29.43 14.32
CA CYS A 898 -29.13 29.87 15.64
C CYS A 898 -28.66 28.67 16.48
N ASP A 899 -27.62 28.85 17.30
CA ASP A 899 -27.10 27.81 18.17
C ASP A 899 -28.06 27.58 19.35
N HIS A 900 -28.92 26.58 19.23
CA HIS A 900 -29.72 26.08 20.33
C HIS A 900 -28.94 24.95 21.03
N GLN A 901 -28.72 25.14 22.32
CA GLN A 901 -27.80 24.34 23.14
C GLN A 901 -28.59 23.41 24.05
N HIS A 902 -28.29 22.12 24.02
CA HIS A 902 -29.10 21.05 24.60
C HIS A 902 -28.41 20.42 25.80
N TYR A 903 -28.68 21.00 26.96
CA TYR A 903 -28.06 20.62 28.23
C TYR A 903 -28.75 19.42 28.86
N TYR A 904 -27.94 18.47 29.32
CA TYR A 904 -28.34 17.31 30.09
C TYR A 904 -27.63 17.32 31.44
N THR A 905 -28.36 17.21 32.55
CA THR A 905 -27.79 17.24 33.92
C THR A 905 -28.32 16.13 34.82
N MET A 906 -27.44 15.54 35.62
CA MET A 906 -27.76 14.49 36.58
C MET A 906 -26.84 14.59 37.80
N GLY A 907 -27.41 14.91 38.97
CA GLY A 907 -26.61 15.16 40.18
C GLY A 907 -25.70 16.38 40.02
N GLU A 908 -24.38 16.15 40.13
CA GLU A 908 -23.34 17.16 39.88
C GLU A 908 -22.80 17.13 38.44
N HIS A 909 -23.21 16.14 37.62
CA HIS A 909 -22.75 15.95 36.25
C HIS A 909 -23.57 16.77 35.24
N GLN A 910 -22.90 17.26 34.20
CA GLN A 910 -23.50 18.03 33.11
C GLN A 910 -22.75 17.79 31.79
N THR A 911 -23.51 17.70 30.69
CA THR A 911 -23.01 17.73 29.30
C THR A 911 -23.98 18.55 28.44
N TYR A 912 -23.62 18.86 27.20
CA TYR A 912 -24.54 19.45 26.24
C TYR A 912 -24.16 19.18 24.78
N GLU A 913 -25.20 19.08 23.94
CA GLU A 913 -25.11 19.13 22.47
C GLU A 913 -25.26 20.60 22.01
N TRP A 914 -24.57 20.99 20.93
CA TRP A 914 -24.61 22.34 20.35
C TRP A 914 -24.19 22.30 18.87
N HIS A 915 -24.44 23.36 18.12
CA HIS A 915 -24.33 23.36 16.65
C HIS A 915 -23.53 24.56 16.12
N PRO A 916 -22.19 24.62 16.33
CA PRO A 916 -21.35 25.77 15.99
C PRO A 916 -21.38 26.20 14.52
N ILE A 917 -21.68 25.26 13.62
CA ILE A 917 -21.76 25.45 12.16
C ILE A 917 -22.66 26.63 11.74
N VAL A 918 -23.70 26.95 12.52
CA VAL A 918 -24.62 28.09 12.29
C VAL A 918 -23.96 29.46 12.24
N TYR A 919 -22.76 29.59 12.81
CA TYR A 919 -22.01 30.85 12.81
C TYR A 919 -21.19 31.07 11.53
N ASN A 920 -21.14 30.09 10.62
CA ASN A 920 -20.46 30.16 9.33
C ASN A 920 -21.48 30.24 8.16
N ASN A 921 -21.32 31.25 7.29
CA ASN A 921 -22.17 31.43 6.10
C ASN A 921 -21.90 30.38 5.02
N GLU A 922 -20.68 29.84 4.95
CA GLU A 922 -20.31 28.66 4.17
C GLU A 922 -20.32 27.38 5.04
N GLY A 923 -21.00 27.38 6.20
CA GLY A 923 -20.92 26.30 7.19
C GLY A 923 -21.15 24.91 6.63
N CYS A 924 -22.26 24.70 5.90
CA CYS A 924 -22.57 23.43 5.25
C CYS A 924 -21.80 23.20 3.94
N GLU A 925 -21.25 24.25 3.32
CA GLU A 925 -20.36 24.11 2.17
C GLU A 925 -18.99 23.55 2.59
N ASN A 926 -18.53 23.80 3.81
CA ASN A 926 -17.31 23.19 4.35
C ASN A 926 -17.49 21.70 4.73
N GLU A 927 -18.71 21.17 4.70
CA GLU A 927 -19.06 19.79 5.10
C GLU A 927 -19.22 18.83 3.90
N ILE A 928 -18.84 19.22 2.68
CA ILE A 928 -18.91 18.36 1.47
C ILE A 928 -18.18 17.03 1.70
N ASN A 929 -16.95 17.10 2.22
CA ASN A 929 -16.11 15.93 2.50
C ASN A 929 -16.71 15.03 3.61
N ASN A 930 -17.67 15.56 4.38
CA ASN A 930 -18.41 14.86 5.44
C ASN A 930 -19.82 14.41 5.00
N GLY A 931 -20.11 14.45 3.68
CA GLY A 931 -21.34 13.91 3.08
C GLY A 931 -22.39 14.95 2.67
N VAL A 932 -22.08 16.25 2.62
CA VAL A 932 -22.98 17.25 2.00
C VAL A 932 -22.91 17.17 0.48
N VAL A 933 -24.03 16.87 -0.18
CA VAL A 933 -24.16 16.99 -1.64
C VAL A 933 -23.86 18.44 -2.08
N ALA A 934 -22.90 18.62 -2.97
CA ALA A 934 -22.46 19.93 -3.44
C ALA A 934 -23.50 20.61 -4.37
N ASN A 935 -23.27 21.90 -4.63
CA ASN A 935 -23.82 22.65 -5.78
C ASN A 935 -25.34 22.54 -5.98
N GLN A 936 -26.09 22.56 -4.88
CA GLN A 936 -27.54 22.43 -4.94
C GLN A 936 -28.21 23.73 -5.41
N PHE A 937 -29.44 23.63 -5.93
CA PHE A 937 -30.18 24.73 -6.55
C PHE A 937 -30.89 25.68 -5.56
N GLY A 938 -30.48 25.66 -4.28
CA GLY A 938 -31.06 26.46 -3.20
C GLY A 938 -30.04 26.78 -2.12
N SER A 939 -30.48 27.20 -0.94
CA SER A 939 -29.62 27.84 0.08
C SER A 939 -28.76 26.86 0.91
N TRP A 940 -28.15 25.87 0.23
CA TRP A 940 -27.36 24.79 0.83
C TRP A 940 -26.08 25.22 1.58
N PRO A 941 -25.33 26.30 1.22
CA PRO A 941 -24.05 26.60 1.88
C PRO A 941 -24.17 27.01 3.36
N PHE A 942 -25.28 27.65 3.73
CA PHE A 942 -25.44 28.23 5.07
C PHE A 942 -25.51 27.15 6.15
N GLY A 943 -24.65 27.26 7.15
CA GLY A 943 -24.65 26.40 8.34
C GLY A 943 -25.97 26.47 9.09
N ARG A 944 -26.45 25.32 9.56
CA ARG A 944 -27.76 25.16 10.21
C ARG A 944 -27.68 24.29 11.45
N ALA A 945 -28.66 24.47 12.34
CA ALA A 945 -28.60 23.96 13.68
C ALA A 945 -28.96 22.45 13.73
N GLY A 946 -27.92 21.60 13.60
CA GLY A 946 -28.00 20.14 13.70
C GLY A 946 -28.21 19.40 12.37
N TRP A 947 -28.08 20.09 11.23
CA TRP A 947 -28.22 19.48 9.90
C TRP A 947 -27.59 20.34 8.81
N CYS A 948 -27.38 19.74 7.64
CA CYS A 948 -27.16 20.43 6.38
C CYS A 948 -28.15 19.89 5.32
N ALA A 949 -28.54 20.73 4.36
CA ALA A 949 -29.39 20.29 3.26
C ALA A 949 -28.59 19.30 2.40
N GLY A 950 -29.15 18.13 2.09
CA GLY A 950 -28.43 17.09 1.34
C GLY A 950 -27.39 16.33 2.17
N GLN A 951 -27.51 16.31 3.50
CA GLN A 951 -26.74 15.47 4.42
C GLN A 951 -27.72 14.66 5.31
N ASP A 952 -27.22 13.60 5.91
CA ASP A 952 -27.94 12.88 6.95
C ASP A 952 -27.93 13.60 8.30
N VAL A 953 -28.85 13.22 9.19
CA VAL A 953 -28.91 13.76 10.55
C VAL A 953 -28.30 12.72 11.50
N LYS A 954 -26.96 12.78 11.60
CA LYS A 954 -26.16 11.93 12.49
C LYS A 954 -26.63 12.05 13.94
N GLN A 955 -26.52 10.96 14.70
CA GLN A 955 -26.93 10.92 16.10
C GLN A 955 -25.83 11.52 16.99
N TRP A 956 -26.20 12.38 17.93
CA TRP A 956 -25.30 12.78 19.01
C TRP A 956 -25.41 11.76 20.15
N THR A 957 -24.30 11.12 20.50
CA THR A 957 -24.21 10.16 21.60
C THR A 957 -23.34 10.72 22.72
N TYR A 958 -23.66 10.35 23.97
CA TYR A 958 -22.82 10.69 25.12
C TYR A 958 -22.96 9.64 26.22
N ASN A 959 -21.82 9.06 26.61
CA ASN A 959 -21.77 8.01 27.62
C ASN A 959 -21.96 8.58 29.04
N ILE A 960 -22.91 8.01 29.79
CA ILE A 960 -23.29 8.41 31.15
C ILE A 960 -23.13 7.28 32.16
N THR A 961 -22.34 6.24 31.85
CA THR A 961 -22.17 5.04 32.68
C THR A 961 -21.65 5.36 34.09
N ASP A 962 -20.79 6.37 34.22
CA ASP A 962 -20.26 6.85 35.51
C ASP A 962 -21.22 7.78 36.28
N TRP A 963 -22.28 8.28 35.62
CA TRP A 963 -23.25 9.21 36.23
C TRP A 963 -24.41 8.48 36.89
N VAL A 964 -24.61 7.20 36.56
CA VAL A 964 -25.79 6.42 36.94
C VAL A 964 -25.49 5.47 38.10
N ASP A 965 -26.43 5.40 39.04
CA ASP A 965 -26.47 4.36 40.05
C ASP A 965 -26.97 3.06 39.40
N HIS A 966 -26.08 2.06 39.35
CA HIS A 966 -26.31 0.72 38.80
C HIS A 966 -27.10 -0.21 39.75
N GLY A 967 -27.43 0.24 40.95
CA GLY A 967 -28.24 -0.52 41.89
C GLY A 967 -29.68 -0.69 41.40
N ALA A 968 -30.11 -1.94 41.16
CA ALA A 968 -31.40 -2.27 40.53
C ALA A 968 -32.70 -1.83 41.28
N ASN A 969 -32.60 -1.07 42.39
CA ASN A 969 -33.73 -0.41 43.06
C ASN A 969 -33.57 1.12 43.16
N ASN A 970 -32.46 1.66 42.64
CA ASN A 970 -32.13 3.09 42.68
C ASN A 970 -32.65 3.77 41.41
N THR A 971 -32.97 5.06 41.54
CA THR A 971 -33.63 5.84 40.48
C THR A 971 -32.75 7.02 40.08
N ASN A 972 -32.25 6.96 38.86
CA ASN A 972 -31.46 8.02 38.24
C ASN A 972 -32.37 9.13 37.73
N HIS A 973 -31.96 10.39 37.95
CA HIS A 973 -32.78 11.58 37.66
C HIS A 973 -32.05 12.50 36.69
N LEU A 974 -32.48 12.47 35.44
CA LEU A 974 -31.91 13.26 34.35
C LEU A 974 -32.83 14.44 34.02
N VAL A 975 -32.25 15.64 33.91
CA VAL A 975 -32.93 16.88 33.51
C VAL A 975 -32.39 17.31 32.16
N TYR A 976 -33.28 17.77 31.27
CA TYR A 976 -32.95 18.22 29.91
C TYR A 976 -33.48 19.63 29.64
N ARG A 977 -32.66 20.51 29.06
CA ARG A 977 -33.03 21.90 28.75
C ARG A 977 -32.41 22.39 27.44
N GLY A 978 -33.23 23.01 26.61
CA GLY A 978 -32.79 23.74 25.41
C GLY A 978 -32.60 25.23 25.73
N TYR A 979 -31.41 25.77 25.48
CA TYR A 979 -31.03 27.17 25.74
C TYR A 979 -30.54 27.85 24.45
N TYR A 980 -30.41 29.18 24.50
CA TYR A 980 -29.76 30.00 23.48
C TYR A 980 -28.78 30.94 24.19
N ASN A 981 -27.50 30.93 23.80
CA ASN A 981 -26.41 31.62 24.51
C ASN A 981 -26.40 31.32 26.03
N GLY A 982 -26.53 30.04 26.42
CA GLY A 982 -26.51 29.60 27.83
C GLY A 982 -27.71 30.00 28.71
N GLY A 983 -28.81 30.50 28.14
CA GLY A 983 -30.04 30.85 28.89
C GLY A 983 -31.35 30.51 28.18
N GLU A 984 -32.48 30.71 28.87
CA GLU A 984 -33.81 30.57 28.25
C GLU A 984 -33.94 31.56 27.09
N TYR A 985 -34.25 31.06 25.89
CA TYR A 985 -34.42 31.89 24.71
C TYR A 985 -35.62 32.83 24.85
N VAL A 986 -35.45 34.12 24.54
CA VAL A 986 -36.53 35.12 24.57
C VAL A 986 -36.69 35.73 23.17
N PRO A 987 -37.70 35.30 22.38
CA PRO A 987 -37.93 35.82 21.03
C PRO A 987 -38.24 37.33 21.02
N SER A 988 -37.64 38.10 20.09
CA SER A 988 -37.84 39.56 20.06
C SER A 988 -39.23 40.00 19.58
N ASP A 989 -39.98 39.12 18.92
CA ASP A 989 -41.39 39.26 18.55
C ASP A 989 -42.35 38.89 19.71
N GLY A 990 -41.85 38.16 20.73
CA GLY A 990 -42.58 37.83 21.96
C GLY A 990 -42.81 36.33 22.18
N ILE A 991 -42.91 35.97 23.46
CA ILE A 991 -43.07 34.58 23.92
C ILE A 991 -44.37 33.95 23.36
N GLY A 992 -44.27 32.74 22.83
CA GLY A 992 -45.41 31.97 22.29
C GLY A 992 -45.80 32.30 20.84
N ASN A 993 -45.07 33.18 20.15
CA ASN A 993 -45.26 33.39 18.70
C ASN A 993 -44.63 32.22 17.92
N GLY A 994 -45.47 31.22 17.65
CA GLY A 994 -45.09 29.95 17.04
C GLY A 994 -44.63 30.06 15.58
N GLY A 995 -43.73 29.16 15.18
CA GLY A 995 -43.04 29.18 13.88
C GLY A 995 -41.56 28.84 13.94
N ARG A 996 -41.03 28.59 15.15
CA ARG A 996 -39.67 28.12 15.45
C ARG A 996 -39.79 26.77 16.14
N ASN A 997 -39.17 25.73 15.63
CA ASN A 997 -39.37 24.37 16.15
C ASN A 997 -38.08 23.55 16.17
N ILE A 998 -37.71 23.05 17.34
CA ILE A 998 -36.65 22.04 17.45
C ILE A 998 -37.32 20.66 17.30
N ARG A 999 -36.83 19.85 16.37
CA ARG A 999 -37.14 18.42 16.23
C ARG A 999 -36.08 17.66 17.02
N ALA A 1000 -36.42 17.23 18.22
CA ALA A 1000 -35.56 16.40 19.07
C ALA A 1000 -36.27 15.08 19.36
N VAL A 1001 -35.52 14.00 19.22
CA VAL A 1001 -35.81 12.66 19.72
C VAL A 1001 -34.63 12.31 20.60
N VAL A 1002 -34.87 12.01 21.88
CA VAL A 1002 -33.81 11.67 22.83
C VAL A 1002 -34.17 10.38 23.56
N TRP A 1003 -33.24 9.44 23.59
CA TRP A 1003 -33.31 8.16 24.29
C TRP A 1003 -32.22 8.06 25.35
N ILE A 1004 -32.48 7.24 26.38
CA ILE A 1004 -31.42 6.62 27.20
C ILE A 1004 -31.31 5.18 26.72
N VAL A 1005 -30.14 4.82 26.18
CA VAL A 1005 -29.86 3.48 25.64
C VAL A 1005 -29.00 2.70 26.63
N PHE A 1006 -29.32 1.43 26.81
CA PHE A 1006 -28.62 0.49 27.67
C PHE A 1006 -27.95 -0.58 26.81
N TYR A 1007 -26.63 -0.63 26.88
CA TYR A 1007 -25.84 -1.62 26.16
C TYR A 1007 -25.61 -2.84 27.05
N GLY A 1008 -25.58 -4.01 26.45
CA GLY A 1008 -25.21 -5.27 27.09
C GLY A 1008 -24.25 -6.05 26.19
N PRO A 1009 -23.72 -7.20 26.64
CA PRO A 1009 -22.83 -8.00 25.82
C PRO A 1009 -23.50 -8.48 24.52
N THR A 1010 -22.72 -8.63 23.46
CA THR A 1010 -23.07 -9.51 22.33
C THR A 1010 -23.05 -10.98 22.78
N THR A 1011 -23.65 -11.88 22.00
CA THR A 1011 -23.86 -13.30 22.35
C THR A 1011 -23.20 -14.25 21.37
#